data_AF-A0A3L8BP71-F1
#
_entry.id   AF-A0A3L8BP71-F1
#
_cell.length_a   1.000
_cell.length_b   1.000
_cell.length_c   1.000
_cell.angle_alpha   90.00
_cell.angle_beta   90.00
_cell.angle_gamma   90.00
#
_symmetry.space_group_name_H-M   'P 1'
#
loop_
_entity.id
_entity.type
_entity.pdbx_description
1 polymer ?
#
loop_
_entity_poly.entity_id
_entity_poly.type
_entity_poly.pdbx_seq_one_letter_code
_entity_poly.pdbx_strand_id
1 'polypeptide(L)'
;MSIRVAIRHHTKYSYDRNTKLFPHTFRLRPAVHSRTPIEAYSFKIKPENHFINWQQDPFGNFLARVVFPEPAKELQIDVEVIANLKVINPFDFFVEEYAHDYPFEYEKQLAKELVPYLEIKEKGPLLMEWLSKVDRGEKRIVDFLVELNQRLFNDIGYSIRMEPGVQTCEETLERKIGSCRDSAFLLVQILRHLGLAARFVSGYLVQLKSDVKSLDGPSGPEEDFTDLHAWTEVYVPGAGWIGLDPTSGLFAGEGHIPLACTPDPVSAAPVTGATGKCEVEFEFENRVDRIHEDPRVTKPYTEDQWQNIQALGYKVDEELMANDVRLTMGGEPTFVSVDDMESPEWNTTADSPQKRALAHNLFLAMQNQFAPGGVKHYGQGKWYPGEPLPRWQYACYWRKDGHTLWHYPNLMADPNRNYGLGTDDAQSFMTALCKRLRLPNRFVLPAYEDAIYYMWQEGNLPAQFDPLEHDLKLEGERKRLLAHLQRGLDAPVGYVLPLNWDWYQQAWHSCTWTFRRGHLHLVPGDSAIGMRLPLEVIHWLPPEKREYHQPMSLFEAAPALPYYPPNLAPIEYTQNDEVNEVESFIQTAMCAEVRNGCLYVFLPPLTHGDQFIKLMAAIEGAAHELNMPLVLEGYEPPKDNRMEKFMVTPDPGVIEVNVHPVHTWDELQNNTHTLYDIAHKCRLGTEKFMLDGRHTGTGGGNHVTMGGATPSDSPLLRRPDVLRSLITFWQHHPGLSYLFSGLFIGPTSQAPRVDEGRNESLYELEIAFSQMPKEEISQPWLVDRLLRNLLVDISGNTHRSEFCIDKLYSPDSSSGRLGILEFRAFEMPPHPRMSLVQMLLLRTLLMMFWHKPYEHRLVRWGTELHDRFMLPHYVWEDLRDVCEFMQLQGYPFQLEWLEPFLEFRFPHYGRVNIRDIQIELQTAIEPWHVMGEEVTRGGTSRFVDSSVERMQVRVHGLSEGRYVLVCNGRRVPLNFTGTHGEYVAGIRYRAWQPPSALHPLIGVHSPLVFDLVDTFNGRSIGGCTYHVHHAGGRSYDTFPVNAYEAEGRRISRFWSHGHTQGPLTVPPEVRPFMQSEDRFYPHGSGVGPMQPPADEINREYPYTLDLRRPLRTLS
;
A
#
# COMPACT_ATOMS: atom_id res chain seq x y z
N MET A 1 -11.16 12.20 3.69
CA MET A 1 -11.91 12.23 2.43
C MET A 1 -13.39 12.17 2.74
N SER A 2 -14.10 13.26 2.49
CA SER A 2 -15.56 13.31 2.67
C SER A 2 -16.27 13.11 1.35
N ILE A 3 -17.36 12.33 1.36
CA ILE A 3 -18.31 12.30 0.24
C ILE A 3 -19.51 13.13 0.65
N ARG A 4 -19.74 14.25 -0.06
CA ARG A 4 -20.97 15.02 0.12
C ARG A 4 -22.05 14.44 -0.78
N VAL A 5 -23.18 14.11 -0.17
CA VAL A 5 -24.32 13.52 -0.86
C VAL A 5 -25.55 14.40 -0.69
N ALA A 6 -26.39 14.43 -1.72
CA ALA A 6 -27.74 14.97 -1.66
C ALA A 6 -28.73 13.81 -1.61
N ILE A 7 -29.43 13.67 -0.49
CA ILE A 7 -30.52 12.71 -0.29
C ILE A 7 -31.81 13.42 -0.66
N ARG A 8 -32.59 12.84 -1.56
CA ARG A 8 -33.92 13.29 -1.91
C ARG A 8 -34.93 12.23 -1.52
N HIS A 9 -35.92 12.66 -0.76
CA HIS A 9 -37.06 11.86 -0.38
C HIS A 9 -38.31 12.53 -0.93
N HIS A 10 -39.00 11.81 -1.82
CA HIS A 10 -40.22 12.24 -2.45
C HIS A 10 -41.33 11.24 -2.12
N THR A 11 -42.39 11.74 -1.51
CA THR A 11 -43.61 10.97 -1.28
C THR A 11 -44.80 11.74 -1.84
N LYS A 12 -45.62 11.09 -2.66
CA LYS A 12 -46.82 11.69 -3.24
C LYS A 12 -48.02 10.78 -3.06
N TYR A 13 -49.07 11.35 -2.48
CA TYR A 13 -50.39 10.74 -2.37
C TYR A 13 -51.33 11.46 -3.33
N SER A 14 -51.83 10.75 -4.34
CA SER A 14 -52.84 11.26 -5.28
C SER A 14 -54.21 10.71 -4.89
N TYR A 15 -55.15 11.58 -4.59
CA TYR A 15 -56.51 11.21 -4.18
C TYR A 15 -57.47 11.25 -5.37
N ASP A 16 -58.39 10.29 -5.44
CA ASP A 16 -59.45 10.23 -6.46
C ASP A 16 -60.38 11.46 -6.47
N ARG A 17 -60.42 12.20 -5.35
CA ARG A 17 -61.25 13.39 -5.13
C ARG A 17 -60.59 14.39 -4.19
N ASN A 18 -61.11 15.63 -4.16
CA ASN A 18 -60.75 16.61 -3.14
C ASN A 18 -61.10 16.06 -1.75
N THR A 19 -60.07 15.80 -0.96
CA THR A 19 -60.20 15.13 0.34
C THR A 19 -59.67 16.02 1.44
N LYS A 20 -60.37 16.04 2.58
CA LYS A 20 -59.91 16.75 3.76
C LYS A 20 -58.65 16.08 4.30
N LEU A 21 -57.56 16.83 4.41
CA LEU A 21 -56.35 16.42 5.11
C LEU A 21 -56.46 16.87 6.56
N PHE A 22 -56.41 15.92 7.51
CA PHE A 22 -56.34 16.24 8.94
C PHE A 22 -54.92 16.69 9.32
N PRO A 23 -54.67 17.17 10.55
CA PRO A 23 -53.32 17.50 10.97
C PRO A 23 -52.36 16.32 10.78
N HIS A 24 -51.24 16.58 10.10
CA HIS A 24 -50.16 15.62 9.89
C HIS A 24 -48.94 15.99 10.75
N THR A 25 -48.18 14.98 11.11
CA THR A 25 -46.89 15.10 11.77
C THR A 25 -45.83 14.45 10.90
N PHE A 26 -44.77 15.18 10.59
CA PHE A 26 -43.64 14.72 9.79
C PHE A 26 -42.36 14.71 10.64
N ARG A 27 -41.65 13.58 10.63
CA ARG A 27 -40.38 13.35 11.34
C ARG A 27 -39.25 13.05 10.36
N LEU A 28 -39.12 13.89 9.34
CA LEU A 28 -38.18 13.71 8.24
C LEU A 28 -36.97 14.66 8.32
N ARG A 29 -36.77 15.33 9.46
CA ARG A 29 -35.60 16.18 9.70
C ARG A 29 -34.56 15.39 10.52
N PRO A 30 -33.29 15.31 10.08
CA PRO A 30 -32.23 14.66 10.84
C PRO A 30 -32.12 15.14 12.29
N ALA A 31 -31.86 14.21 13.19
CA ALA A 31 -31.69 14.47 14.61
C ALA A 31 -30.40 15.27 14.87
N VAL A 32 -30.42 16.13 15.90
CA VAL A 32 -29.27 16.99 16.27
C VAL A 32 -28.03 16.17 16.62
N HIS A 33 -28.23 14.97 17.16
CA HIS A 33 -27.16 14.06 17.58
C HIS A 33 -26.67 13.12 16.46
N SER A 34 -27.07 13.36 15.21
CA SER A 34 -26.52 12.64 14.06
C SER A 34 -25.01 12.78 14.04
N ARG A 35 -24.28 11.65 14.00
CA ARG A 35 -22.81 11.65 13.89
C ARG A 35 -22.35 12.17 12.53
N THR A 36 -23.16 11.92 11.49
CA THR A 36 -22.97 12.43 10.13
C THR A 36 -23.37 13.91 10.09
N PRO A 37 -22.44 14.84 9.77
CA PRO A 37 -22.76 16.26 9.67
C PRO A 37 -23.78 16.54 8.57
N ILE A 38 -24.82 17.30 8.93
CA ILE A 38 -25.85 17.76 8.00
C ILE A 38 -25.58 19.21 7.64
N GLU A 39 -25.24 19.45 6.37
CA GLU A 39 -24.85 20.78 5.87
C GLU A 39 -26.08 21.61 5.45
N ALA A 40 -27.11 20.97 4.91
CA ALA A 40 -28.35 21.63 4.52
C ALA A 40 -29.56 20.70 4.64
N TYR A 41 -30.73 21.31 4.86
CA TYR A 41 -32.02 20.63 4.94
C TYR A 41 -33.10 21.50 4.27
N SER A 42 -33.89 20.91 3.37
CA SER A 42 -35.04 21.54 2.75
C SER A 42 -36.27 20.65 2.94
N PHE A 43 -37.41 21.27 3.23
CA PHE A 43 -38.70 20.61 3.40
C PHE A 43 -39.78 21.39 2.67
N LYS A 44 -40.40 20.76 1.68
CA LYS A 44 -41.51 21.34 0.91
C LYS A 44 -42.71 20.40 0.96
N ILE A 45 -43.90 20.99 1.04
CA ILE A 45 -45.16 20.26 1.08
C ILE A 45 -46.12 20.89 0.08
N LYS A 46 -46.87 20.05 -0.65
CA LYS A 46 -48.11 20.47 -1.34
C LYS A 46 -49.33 19.83 -0.69
N PRO A 47 -50.48 20.53 -0.60
CA PRO A 47 -50.76 21.86 -1.17
C PRO A 47 -50.00 23.00 -0.47
N GLU A 48 -49.65 24.05 -1.22
CA GLU A 48 -48.83 25.18 -0.71
C GLU A 48 -49.53 25.98 0.39
N ASN A 49 -50.87 26.05 0.36
CA ASN A 49 -51.65 26.68 1.41
C ASN A 49 -51.78 25.74 2.63
N HIS A 50 -50.82 25.80 3.55
CA HIS A 50 -50.82 25.06 4.81
C HIS A 50 -50.18 25.87 5.94
N PHE A 51 -50.43 25.45 7.18
CA PHE A 51 -49.73 25.97 8.36
C PHE A 51 -48.75 24.93 8.87
N ILE A 52 -47.48 25.29 9.04
CA ILE A 52 -46.44 24.44 9.61
C ILE A 52 -45.99 24.97 10.97
N ASN A 53 -45.88 24.09 11.95
CA ASN A 53 -45.31 24.39 13.26
C ASN A 53 -44.23 23.36 13.62
N TRP A 54 -43.00 23.81 13.80
CA TRP A 54 -41.87 22.98 14.20
C TRP A 54 -41.80 22.84 15.72
N GLN A 55 -41.64 21.61 16.17
CA GLN A 55 -41.62 21.25 17.60
C GLN A 55 -40.54 20.18 17.87
N GLN A 56 -40.25 19.97 19.15
CA GLN A 56 -39.53 18.79 19.63
C GLN A 56 -40.48 17.91 20.43
N ASP A 57 -40.39 16.60 20.24
CA ASP A 57 -41.08 15.63 21.10
C ASP A 57 -40.36 15.46 22.46
N PRO A 58 -40.94 14.74 23.43
CA PRO A 58 -40.29 14.48 24.73
C PRO A 58 -38.95 13.74 24.66
N PHE A 59 -38.61 13.14 23.51
CA PHE A 59 -37.35 12.42 23.28
C PHE A 59 -36.32 13.28 22.52
N GLY A 60 -36.66 14.54 22.22
CA GLY A 60 -35.77 15.49 21.55
C GLY A 60 -35.77 15.40 20.01
N ASN A 61 -36.68 14.62 19.40
CA ASN A 61 -36.77 14.51 17.94
C ASN A 61 -37.47 15.72 17.34
N PHE A 62 -37.03 16.16 16.16
CA PHE A 62 -37.72 17.21 15.42
C PHE A 62 -39.00 16.67 14.77
N LEU A 63 -40.10 17.40 14.93
CA LEU A 63 -41.34 17.12 14.20
C LEU A 63 -41.96 18.40 13.65
N ALA A 64 -42.44 18.32 12.41
CA ALA A 64 -43.26 19.34 11.79
C ALA A 64 -44.73 18.94 11.90
N ARG A 65 -45.51 19.73 12.64
CA ARG A 65 -46.97 19.58 12.68
C ARG A 65 -47.59 20.49 11.62
N VAL A 66 -48.29 19.90 10.67
CA VAL A 66 -48.84 20.59 9.50
C VAL A 66 -50.36 20.48 9.49
N VAL A 67 -51.01 21.61 9.27
CA VAL A 67 -52.47 21.71 9.20
C VAL A 67 -52.88 22.28 7.85
N PHE A 68 -53.78 21.58 7.17
CA PHE A 68 -54.29 21.96 5.87
C PHE A 68 -55.68 22.60 6.01
N PRO A 69 -55.85 23.88 5.65
CA PRO A 69 -57.14 24.57 5.74
C PRO A 69 -58.15 24.10 4.69
N GLU A 70 -57.67 23.70 3.51
CA GLU A 70 -58.50 23.35 2.36
C GLU A 70 -58.38 21.87 1.98
N PRO A 71 -59.45 21.24 1.46
CA PRO A 71 -59.36 19.92 0.84
C PRO A 71 -58.43 19.93 -0.39
N ALA A 72 -57.69 18.84 -0.60
CA ALA A 72 -56.73 18.72 -1.71
C ALA A 72 -56.91 17.41 -2.47
N LYS A 73 -56.49 17.40 -3.75
CA LYS A 73 -56.36 16.17 -4.55
C LYS A 73 -55.00 15.50 -4.41
N GLU A 74 -54.01 16.18 -3.84
CA GLU A 74 -52.67 15.64 -3.67
C GLU A 74 -52.08 16.07 -2.34
N LEU A 75 -51.25 15.20 -1.76
CA LEU A 75 -50.30 15.53 -0.71
C LEU A 75 -48.91 15.12 -1.21
N GLN A 76 -48.05 16.11 -1.48
CA GLN A 76 -46.67 15.89 -1.89
C GLN A 76 -45.74 16.30 -0.75
N ILE A 77 -44.72 15.48 -0.48
CA ILE A 77 -43.71 15.70 0.54
C ILE A 77 -42.35 15.57 -0.14
N ASP A 78 -41.61 16.68 -0.20
CA ASP A 78 -40.26 16.72 -0.74
C ASP A 78 -39.28 17.12 0.35
N VAL A 79 -38.34 16.23 0.66
CA VAL A 79 -37.24 16.47 1.59
C VAL A 79 -35.94 16.35 0.83
N GLU A 80 -35.06 17.33 1.01
CA GLU A 80 -33.68 17.25 0.54
C GLU A 80 -32.72 17.45 1.72
N VAL A 81 -31.75 16.56 1.85
CA VAL A 81 -30.72 16.60 2.90
C VAL A 81 -29.35 16.59 2.22
N ILE A 82 -28.52 17.58 2.50
CA ILE A 82 -27.10 17.56 2.12
C ILE A 82 -26.32 17.04 3.33
N ALA A 83 -25.77 15.84 3.20
CA ALA A 83 -25.02 15.16 4.25
C ALA A 83 -23.55 14.98 3.85
N ASN A 84 -22.66 15.13 4.82
CA ASN A 84 -21.23 14.91 4.67
C ASN A 84 -20.86 13.54 5.25
N LEU A 85 -20.78 12.52 4.38
CA LEU A 85 -20.43 11.16 4.78
C LEU A 85 -18.92 11.08 5.04
N LYS A 86 -18.55 11.25 6.31
CA LYS A 86 -17.22 10.97 6.83
C LYS A 86 -17.22 9.61 7.47
N VAL A 87 -16.20 8.81 7.20
CA VAL A 87 -16.08 7.46 7.77
C VAL A 87 -16.15 7.53 9.29
N ILE A 88 -17.05 6.73 9.85
CA ILE A 88 -17.27 6.67 11.29
C ILE A 88 -16.85 5.28 11.77
N ASN A 89 -15.89 5.21 12.69
CA ASN A 89 -15.62 3.96 13.40
C ASN A 89 -16.78 3.71 14.39
N PRO A 90 -17.58 2.64 14.21
CA PRO A 90 -18.71 2.37 15.08
C PRO A 90 -18.28 1.85 16.46
N PHE A 91 -17.02 1.46 16.65
CA PHE A 91 -16.44 0.96 17.90
C PHE A 91 -15.60 2.01 18.65
N ASP A 92 -15.65 3.27 18.21
CA ASP A 92 -14.88 4.35 18.81
C ASP A 92 -15.64 5.03 19.96
N PHE A 93 -15.67 4.34 21.10
CA PHE A 93 -16.27 4.80 22.35
C PHE A 93 -15.58 4.14 23.55
N PHE A 94 -15.82 4.69 24.74
CA PHE A 94 -15.32 4.14 26.01
C PHE A 94 -16.49 3.57 26.80
N VAL A 95 -16.25 2.52 27.58
CA VAL A 95 -17.25 1.92 28.47
C VAL A 95 -16.80 2.12 29.90
N GLU A 96 -17.73 2.44 30.80
CA GLU A 96 -17.46 2.52 32.24
C GLU A 96 -16.98 1.16 32.78
N GLU A 97 -16.07 1.17 33.76
CA GLU A 97 -15.42 -0.04 34.28
C GLU A 97 -16.45 -1.09 34.78
N TYR A 98 -17.52 -0.64 35.45
CA TYR A 98 -18.57 -1.52 35.97
C TYR A 98 -19.49 -2.12 34.89
N ALA A 99 -19.48 -1.57 33.68
CA ALA A 99 -20.30 -2.00 32.54
C ALA A 99 -19.46 -2.63 31.42
N HIS A 100 -18.15 -2.84 31.67
CA HIS A 100 -17.22 -3.40 30.70
C HIS A 100 -17.62 -4.80 30.25
N ASP A 101 -18.13 -5.63 31.17
CA ASP A 101 -18.60 -6.99 30.91
C ASP A 101 -20.11 -7.11 31.16
N TYR A 102 -20.78 -7.91 30.32
CA TYR A 102 -22.16 -8.33 30.51
C TYR A 102 -22.20 -9.56 31.43
N PRO A 103 -23.16 -9.67 32.37
CA PRO A 103 -24.18 -8.69 32.71
C PRO A 103 -23.68 -7.61 33.68
N PHE A 104 -24.23 -6.40 33.55
CA PHE A 104 -24.02 -5.29 34.49
C PHE A 104 -25.35 -4.69 34.96
N GLU A 105 -25.32 -3.94 36.06
CA GLU A 105 -26.47 -3.16 36.54
C GLU A 105 -26.25 -1.66 36.35
N TYR A 106 -27.28 -0.95 35.88
CA TYR A 106 -27.24 0.52 35.81
C TYR A 106 -27.25 1.12 37.22
N GLU A 107 -26.53 2.23 37.39
CA GLU A 107 -26.67 3.05 38.59
C GLU A 107 -28.12 3.49 38.82
N LYS A 108 -28.56 3.57 40.07
CA LYS A 108 -29.97 3.78 40.44
C LYS A 108 -30.60 5.01 39.78
N GLN A 109 -29.87 6.11 39.69
CA GLN A 109 -30.36 7.34 39.09
C GLN A 109 -30.49 7.20 37.56
N LEU A 110 -29.46 6.66 36.91
CA LEU A 110 -29.47 6.39 35.47
C LEU A 110 -30.58 5.39 35.10
N ALA A 111 -30.77 4.33 35.87
CA ALA A 111 -31.84 3.36 35.68
C ALA A 111 -33.24 4.03 35.71
N LYS A 112 -33.42 5.01 36.61
CA LYS A 112 -34.67 5.80 36.72
C LYS A 112 -34.91 6.66 35.46
N GLU A 113 -33.85 7.22 34.88
CA GLU A 113 -33.91 8.02 33.65
C GLU A 113 -34.16 7.14 32.42
N LEU A 114 -33.68 5.89 32.45
CA LEU A 114 -33.81 4.93 31.35
C LEU A 114 -35.11 4.10 31.39
N VAL A 115 -36.01 4.32 32.35
CA VAL A 115 -37.25 3.52 32.53
C VAL A 115 -38.04 3.31 31.22
N PRO A 116 -38.32 4.34 30.39
CA PRO A 116 -39.06 4.13 29.13
C PRO A 116 -38.35 3.17 28.16
N TYR A 117 -37.02 3.11 28.22
CA TYR A 117 -36.17 2.32 27.34
C TYR A 117 -35.91 0.90 27.85
N LEU A 118 -36.32 0.60 29.09
CA LEU A 118 -36.26 -0.73 29.72
C LEU A 118 -37.63 -1.45 29.70
N GLU A 119 -38.68 -0.80 29.22
CA GLU A 119 -40.05 -1.34 29.24
C GLU A 119 -40.22 -2.55 28.29
N ILE A 120 -40.41 -3.73 28.86
CA ILE A 120 -40.72 -4.96 28.12
C ILE A 120 -42.21 -4.98 27.76
N LYS A 121 -42.52 -4.95 26.46
CA LYS A 121 -43.90 -4.95 25.93
C LYS A 121 -44.36 -6.30 25.43
N GLU A 122 -43.43 -7.13 24.91
CA GLU A 122 -43.74 -8.43 24.35
C GLU A 122 -43.02 -9.56 25.10
N LYS A 123 -43.72 -10.68 25.35
CA LYS A 123 -43.22 -11.83 26.13
C LYS A 123 -43.76 -13.17 25.61
N GLY A 124 -43.96 -13.30 24.31
CA GLY A 124 -44.51 -14.54 23.76
C GLY A 124 -43.55 -15.73 23.84
N PRO A 125 -44.04 -16.95 23.55
CA PRO A 125 -43.29 -18.18 23.74
C PRO A 125 -42.07 -18.31 22.82
N LEU A 126 -42.14 -17.83 21.57
CA LEU A 126 -41.02 -17.93 20.62
C LEU A 126 -39.91 -16.96 20.99
N LEU A 127 -40.25 -15.75 21.42
CA LEU A 127 -39.28 -14.78 21.93
C LEU A 127 -38.56 -15.32 23.17
N MET A 128 -39.31 -15.91 24.10
CA MET A 128 -38.73 -16.53 25.29
C MET A 128 -37.85 -17.75 24.96
N GLU A 129 -38.24 -18.56 23.97
CA GLU A 129 -37.40 -19.66 23.47
C GLU A 129 -36.10 -19.13 22.86
N TRP A 130 -36.18 -18.09 22.02
CA TRP A 130 -35.01 -17.47 21.41
C TRP A 130 -34.04 -16.93 22.48
N LEU A 131 -34.57 -16.21 23.49
CA LEU A 131 -33.83 -15.68 24.63
C LEU A 131 -33.21 -16.75 25.54
N SER A 132 -33.77 -17.96 25.58
CA SER A 132 -33.22 -19.07 26.37
C SER A 132 -31.93 -19.65 25.78
N LYS A 133 -31.73 -19.45 24.48
CA LYS A 133 -30.55 -19.91 23.73
C LYS A 133 -29.42 -18.87 23.70
N VAL A 134 -29.63 -17.67 24.25
CA VAL A 134 -28.59 -16.62 24.32
C VAL A 134 -27.64 -16.97 25.47
N ASP A 135 -26.34 -17.05 25.19
CA ASP A 135 -25.34 -17.23 26.24
C ASP A 135 -25.30 -15.96 27.12
N ARG A 136 -25.44 -16.14 28.43
CA ARG A 136 -25.43 -15.05 29.42
C ARG A 136 -24.21 -15.14 30.33
N GLY A 137 -23.19 -15.89 29.91
CA GLY A 137 -21.89 -15.92 30.54
C GLY A 137 -21.21 -14.55 30.52
N GLU A 138 -20.26 -14.37 31.42
CA GLU A 138 -19.47 -13.15 31.52
C GLU A 138 -18.66 -12.94 30.24
N LYS A 139 -18.91 -11.83 29.55
CA LYS A 139 -18.23 -11.47 28.30
C LYS A 139 -18.20 -9.95 28.14
N ARG A 140 -17.19 -9.42 27.47
CA ARG A 140 -17.11 -8.00 27.10
C ARG A 140 -18.40 -7.55 26.42
N ILE A 141 -18.98 -6.45 26.88
CA ILE A 141 -20.29 -5.98 26.42
C ILE A 141 -20.32 -5.76 24.89
N VAL A 142 -19.22 -5.27 24.31
CA VAL A 142 -19.12 -5.05 22.86
C VAL A 142 -19.20 -6.37 22.09
N ASP A 143 -18.44 -7.38 22.51
CA ASP A 143 -18.44 -8.71 21.88
C ASP A 143 -19.77 -9.42 22.06
N PHE A 144 -20.47 -9.17 23.17
CA PHE A 144 -21.82 -9.66 23.41
C PHE A 144 -22.83 -9.02 22.45
N LEU A 145 -22.78 -7.70 22.27
CA LEU A 145 -23.66 -6.96 21.35
C LEU A 145 -23.43 -7.35 19.88
N VAL A 146 -22.18 -7.53 19.47
CA VAL A 146 -21.84 -8.00 18.11
C VAL A 146 -22.42 -9.38 17.86
N GLU A 147 -22.19 -10.33 18.77
CA GLU A 147 -22.69 -11.70 18.64
C GLU A 147 -24.23 -11.74 18.59
N LEU A 148 -24.90 -10.97 19.47
CA LEU A 148 -26.36 -10.91 19.53
C LEU A 148 -26.96 -10.36 18.22
N ASN A 149 -26.38 -9.30 17.68
CA ASN A 149 -26.83 -8.67 16.44
C ASN A 149 -26.62 -9.59 15.23
N GLN A 150 -25.43 -10.20 15.11
CA GLN A 150 -25.12 -11.14 14.04
C GLN A 150 -26.01 -12.37 14.08
N ARG A 151 -26.30 -12.89 15.28
CA ARG A 151 -27.20 -14.03 15.42
C ARG A 151 -28.61 -13.69 14.96
N LEU A 152 -29.16 -12.55 15.36
CA LEU A 152 -30.49 -12.14 14.91
C LEU A 152 -30.55 -11.97 13.38
N PHE A 153 -29.52 -11.37 12.80
CA PHE A 153 -29.35 -11.26 11.35
C PHE A 153 -29.36 -12.63 10.65
N ASN A 154 -28.65 -13.62 11.21
CA ASN A 154 -28.62 -14.98 10.66
C ASN A 154 -29.95 -15.75 10.84
N ASP A 155 -30.72 -15.43 11.88
CA ASP A 155 -31.96 -16.11 12.23
C ASP A 155 -33.19 -15.57 11.45
N ILE A 156 -33.17 -14.31 11.01
CA ILE A 156 -34.30 -13.60 10.38
C ILE A 156 -33.96 -13.15 8.97
N GLY A 157 -34.63 -13.70 7.96
CA GLY A 157 -34.52 -13.24 6.58
C GLY A 157 -35.08 -11.83 6.37
N TYR A 158 -34.56 -11.11 5.37
CA TYR A 158 -35.03 -9.76 5.03
C TYR A 158 -36.08 -9.79 3.91
N SER A 159 -37.17 -9.02 4.06
CA SER A 159 -38.16 -8.76 3.01
C SER A 159 -38.74 -7.35 3.09
N ILE A 160 -38.99 -6.74 1.92
CA ILE A 160 -39.69 -5.46 1.82
C ILE A 160 -41.20 -5.73 1.93
N ARG A 161 -41.92 -4.90 2.71
CA ARG A 161 -43.37 -4.99 2.84
C ARG A 161 -44.04 -3.63 2.84
N MET A 162 -45.28 -3.59 2.36
CA MET A 162 -46.09 -2.37 2.25
C MET A 162 -47.16 -2.25 3.34
N GLU A 163 -47.40 -3.31 4.12
CA GLU A 163 -48.38 -3.30 5.20
C GLU A 163 -48.03 -2.26 6.27
N PRO A 164 -49.01 -1.56 6.85
CA PRO A 164 -48.75 -0.57 7.89
C PRO A 164 -48.36 -1.22 9.22
N GLY A 165 -47.53 -0.54 10.01
CA GLY A 165 -47.15 -0.97 11.35
C GLY A 165 -45.97 -1.94 11.39
N VAL A 166 -45.61 -2.34 12.61
CA VAL A 166 -44.51 -3.25 12.92
C VAL A 166 -45.11 -4.60 13.32
N GLN A 167 -44.56 -5.70 12.79
CA GLN A 167 -44.90 -7.06 13.20
C GLN A 167 -44.56 -7.26 14.67
N THR A 168 -45.34 -8.10 15.35
CA THR A 168 -44.97 -8.53 16.69
C THR A 168 -43.68 -9.36 16.63
N CYS A 169 -42.96 -9.44 17.75
CA CYS A 169 -41.80 -10.31 17.90
C CYS A 169 -42.16 -11.76 17.56
N GLU A 170 -43.34 -12.20 17.97
CA GLU A 170 -43.87 -13.54 17.75
C GLU A 170 -44.12 -13.82 16.27
N GLU A 171 -44.75 -12.90 15.55
CA GLU A 171 -44.96 -13.06 14.11
C GLU A 171 -43.61 -13.08 13.36
N THR A 172 -42.68 -12.21 13.75
CA THR A 172 -41.35 -12.13 13.13
C THR A 172 -40.57 -13.43 13.31
N LEU A 173 -40.58 -14.00 14.53
CA LEU A 173 -39.90 -15.25 14.86
C LEU A 173 -40.59 -16.48 14.26
N GLU A 174 -41.93 -16.48 14.18
CA GLU A 174 -42.70 -17.56 13.54
C GLU A 174 -42.40 -17.63 12.05
N ARG A 175 -42.42 -16.47 11.38
CA ARG A 175 -42.19 -16.37 9.93
C ARG A 175 -40.71 -16.48 9.56
N LYS A 176 -39.80 -16.15 10.49
CA LYS A 176 -38.35 -16.00 10.26
C LYS A 176 -37.99 -15.07 9.10
N ILE A 177 -38.86 -14.11 8.82
CA ILE A 177 -38.67 -13.12 7.77
C ILE A 177 -39.36 -11.81 8.16
N GLY A 178 -38.66 -10.69 8.02
CA GLY A 178 -39.13 -9.37 8.44
C GLY A 178 -38.58 -8.23 7.59
N SER A 179 -39.16 -7.03 7.75
CA SER A 179 -38.62 -5.78 7.19
C SER A 179 -37.67 -5.14 8.21
N CYS A 180 -36.98 -4.05 7.85
CA CYS A 180 -36.05 -3.39 8.76
C CYS A 180 -36.67 -2.97 10.11
N ARG A 181 -37.88 -2.42 10.09
CA ARG A 181 -38.64 -2.07 11.32
C ARG A 181 -38.97 -3.29 12.19
N ASP A 182 -39.11 -4.44 11.55
CA ASP A 182 -39.20 -5.80 12.09
C ASP A 182 -38.15 -6.16 13.09
N SER A 183 -37.02 -6.41 12.46
CA SER A 183 -35.82 -6.89 13.10
C SER A 183 -35.34 -5.86 14.13
N ALA A 184 -35.48 -4.56 13.85
CA ALA A 184 -35.17 -3.51 14.80
C ALA A 184 -36.03 -3.60 16.07
N PHE A 185 -37.36 -3.67 15.95
CA PHE A 185 -38.21 -3.74 17.13
C PHE A 185 -38.05 -5.06 17.90
N LEU A 186 -37.84 -6.18 17.20
CA LEU A 186 -37.49 -7.46 17.81
C LEU A 186 -36.19 -7.35 18.63
N LEU A 187 -35.14 -6.73 18.07
CA LEU A 187 -33.88 -6.51 18.79
C LEU A 187 -34.06 -5.59 20.01
N VAL A 188 -34.90 -4.55 19.92
CA VAL A 188 -35.25 -3.68 21.06
C VAL A 188 -35.85 -4.51 22.20
N GLN A 189 -36.83 -5.37 21.91
CA GLN A 189 -37.44 -6.21 22.95
C GLN A 189 -36.45 -7.23 23.52
N ILE A 190 -35.63 -7.86 22.67
CA ILE A 190 -34.58 -8.79 23.11
C ILE A 190 -33.63 -8.11 24.11
N LEU A 191 -33.09 -6.94 23.76
CA LEU A 191 -32.17 -6.19 24.64
C LEU A 191 -32.81 -5.82 25.98
N ARG A 192 -34.08 -5.41 25.97
CA ARG A 192 -34.82 -5.08 27.20
C ARG A 192 -35.02 -6.29 28.11
N HIS A 193 -35.28 -7.47 27.54
CA HIS A 193 -35.34 -8.73 28.29
C HIS A 193 -33.98 -9.14 28.88
N LEU A 194 -32.88 -8.71 28.25
CA LEU A 194 -31.52 -8.92 28.72
C LEU A 194 -31.07 -7.85 29.74
N GLY A 195 -31.97 -6.94 30.12
CA GLY A 195 -31.72 -5.89 31.10
C GLY A 195 -31.01 -4.66 30.53
N LEU A 196 -30.93 -4.52 29.20
CA LEU A 196 -30.27 -3.40 28.53
C LEU A 196 -31.30 -2.38 28.01
N ALA A 197 -31.06 -1.09 28.26
CA ALA A 197 -31.94 -0.03 27.79
C ALA A 197 -31.80 0.13 26.27
N ALA A 198 -32.90 0.01 25.53
CA ALA A 198 -32.90 0.03 24.07
C ALA A 198 -34.02 0.92 23.49
N ARG A 199 -33.73 1.55 22.34
CA ARG A 199 -34.67 2.41 21.62
C ARG A 199 -34.71 2.07 20.13
N PHE A 200 -35.88 2.32 19.53
CA PHE A 200 -36.14 2.18 18.11
C PHE A 200 -35.75 3.46 17.39
N VAL A 201 -35.01 3.33 16.28
CA VAL A 201 -34.58 4.46 15.46
C VAL A 201 -35.19 4.35 14.07
N SER A 202 -35.79 5.44 13.60
CA SER A 202 -36.18 5.62 12.20
C SER A 202 -35.30 6.69 11.57
N GLY A 203 -34.75 6.41 10.40
CA GLY A 203 -33.79 7.28 9.76
C GLY A 203 -33.66 7.07 8.25
N TYR A 204 -32.67 7.72 7.65
CA TYR A 204 -32.19 7.36 6.33
C TYR A 204 -31.02 6.39 6.47
N LEU A 205 -30.98 5.37 5.61
CA LEU A 205 -29.77 4.60 5.34
C LEU A 205 -29.26 5.02 3.97
N VAL A 206 -28.02 5.47 3.91
CA VAL A 206 -27.29 5.71 2.67
C VAL A 206 -26.22 4.65 2.54
N GLN A 207 -26.23 3.89 1.45
CA GLN A 207 -25.15 2.98 1.12
C GLN A 207 -24.64 3.32 -0.28
N LEU A 208 -23.37 3.69 -0.32
CA LEU A 208 -22.70 4.01 -1.56
C LEU A 208 -22.06 2.74 -2.14
N LYS A 209 -22.05 2.65 -3.46
CA LYS A 209 -21.29 1.64 -4.18
C LYS A 209 -19.80 1.77 -3.82
N SER A 210 -19.22 0.67 -3.36
CA SER A 210 -17.78 0.54 -3.11
C SER A 210 -17.00 0.70 -4.43
N ASP A 211 -15.86 1.41 -4.39
CA ASP A 211 -15.02 1.58 -5.58
C ASP A 211 -14.36 0.26 -6.02
N VAL A 212 -13.96 -0.56 -5.03
CA VAL A 212 -13.31 -1.85 -5.22
C VAL A 212 -14.19 -2.92 -4.59
N LYS A 213 -14.46 -3.99 -5.34
CA LYS A 213 -15.22 -5.13 -4.83
C LYS A 213 -14.38 -5.87 -3.79
N SER A 214 -15.01 -6.31 -2.72
CA SER A 214 -14.31 -7.08 -1.67
C SER A 214 -13.91 -8.46 -2.19
N LEU A 215 -12.73 -8.94 -1.80
CA LEU A 215 -12.32 -10.33 -2.01
C LEU A 215 -13.16 -11.28 -1.15
N ASP A 216 -13.42 -10.87 0.10
CA ASP A 216 -14.16 -11.63 1.09
C ASP A 216 -15.43 -10.87 1.52
N GLY A 217 -16.58 -11.56 1.58
CA GLY A 217 -17.83 -10.99 2.04
C GLY A 217 -18.60 -10.16 0.98
N PRO A 218 -19.74 -9.56 1.37
CA PRO A 218 -20.59 -8.80 0.44
C PRO A 218 -19.93 -7.47 0.05
N SER A 219 -19.88 -7.16 -1.25
CA SER A 219 -19.25 -5.93 -1.79
C SER A 219 -20.05 -4.63 -1.58
N GLY A 220 -21.10 -4.67 -0.75
CA GLY A 220 -22.09 -3.60 -0.65
C GLY A 220 -23.05 -3.58 -1.84
N PRO A 221 -23.78 -2.48 -2.07
CA PRO A 221 -24.73 -2.39 -3.17
C PRO A 221 -24.05 -2.21 -4.54
N GLU A 222 -24.71 -2.65 -5.62
CA GLU A 222 -24.19 -2.49 -6.99
C GLU A 222 -24.31 -1.05 -7.52
N GLU A 223 -25.20 -0.26 -6.94
CA GLU A 223 -25.43 1.16 -7.24
C GLU A 223 -25.61 1.94 -5.93
N ASP A 224 -25.41 3.26 -5.98
CA ASP A 224 -25.68 4.12 -4.83
C ASP A 224 -27.18 4.07 -4.51
N PHE A 225 -27.51 3.79 -3.26
CA PHE A 225 -28.91 3.77 -2.86
C PHE A 225 -29.12 4.43 -1.51
N THR A 226 -30.34 4.94 -1.34
CA THR A 226 -30.80 5.42 -0.06
C THR A 226 -32.25 5.01 0.15
N ASP A 227 -32.60 4.66 1.38
CA ASP A 227 -33.98 4.42 1.74
C ASP A 227 -34.28 4.90 3.17
N LEU A 228 -35.57 5.01 3.49
CA LEU A 228 -36.01 5.06 4.88
C LEU A 228 -35.71 3.70 5.53
N HIS A 229 -35.00 3.75 6.64
CA HIS A 229 -34.55 2.57 7.35
C HIS A 229 -34.86 2.65 8.83
N ALA A 230 -34.81 1.49 9.49
CA ALA A 230 -34.98 1.39 10.91
C ALA A 230 -33.94 0.45 11.52
N TRP A 231 -33.41 0.85 12.67
CA TRP A 231 -32.41 0.09 13.44
C TRP A 231 -32.63 0.30 14.93
N THR A 232 -31.79 -0.34 15.73
CA THR A 232 -31.88 -0.34 17.20
C THR A 232 -30.72 0.41 17.80
N GLU A 233 -30.95 1.17 18.86
CA GLU A 233 -29.88 1.72 19.68
C GLU A 233 -29.95 1.19 21.10
N VAL A 234 -28.81 0.81 21.67
CA VAL A 234 -28.66 0.37 23.06
C VAL A 234 -27.84 1.37 23.85
N TYR A 235 -28.25 1.67 25.08
CA TYR A 235 -27.49 2.56 25.97
C TYR A 235 -26.49 1.75 26.79
N VAL A 236 -25.20 2.06 26.67
CA VAL A 236 -24.14 1.48 27.49
C VAL A 236 -23.44 2.60 28.27
N PRO A 237 -23.28 2.51 29.60
CA PRO A 237 -22.58 3.53 30.38
C PRO A 237 -21.18 3.83 29.84
N GLY A 238 -20.83 5.11 29.74
CA GLY A 238 -19.59 5.59 29.10
C GLY A 238 -19.75 5.76 27.59
N ALA A 239 -20.31 4.77 26.90
CA ALA A 239 -20.42 4.77 25.44
C ALA A 239 -21.61 5.57 24.92
N GLY A 240 -22.66 5.69 25.73
CA GLY A 240 -23.93 6.31 25.33
C GLY A 240 -24.76 5.37 24.45
N TRP A 241 -25.50 5.93 23.50
CA TRP A 241 -26.34 5.17 22.56
C TRP A 241 -25.50 4.59 21.42
N ILE A 242 -25.41 3.27 21.35
CA ILE A 242 -24.72 2.51 20.31
C ILE A 242 -25.76 1.97 19.32
N GLY A 243 -25.60 2.23 18.02
CA GLY A 243 -26.50 1.74 16.97
C GLY A 243 -26.14 0.34 16.49
N LEU A 244 -27.14 -0.54 16.42
CA LEU A 244 -27.08 -1.90 15.88
C LEU A 244 -28.11 -2.05 14.76
N ASP A 245 -27.66 -2.50 13.61
CA ASP A 245 -28.53 -2.80 12.47
C ASP A 245 -28.71 -4.32 12.33
N PRO A 246 -29.85 -4.89 12.77
CA PRO A 246 -30.09 -6.32 12.69
C PRO A 246 -30.40 -6.81 11.27
N THR A 247 -30.53 -5.91 10.28
CA THR A 247 -30.70 -6.28 8.88
C THR A 247 -29.38 -6.53 8.16
N SER A 248 -28.28 -5.98 8.67
CA SER A 248 -26.92 -6.23 8.16
C SER A 248 -26.06 -7.05 9.12
N GLY A 249 -26.45 -7.16 10.39
CA GLY A 249 -25.64 -7.77 11.44
C GLY A 249 -24.47 -6.89 11.89
N LEU A 250 -24.41 -5.63 11.45
CA LEU A 250 -23.33 -4.69 11.74
C LEU A 250 -23.80 -3.57 12.68
N PHE A 251 -22.84 -2.84 13.26
CA PHE A 251 -23.14 -1.61 13.97
C PHE A 251 -23.43 -0.47 12.98
N ALA A 252 -24.20 0.52 13.42
CA ALA A 252 -24.56 1.68 12.61
C ALA A 252 -23.32 2.56 12.31
N GLY A 253 -23.10 2.86 11.03
CA GLY A 253 -21.99 3.67 10.53
C GLY A 253 -22.44 5.05 10.04
N GLU A 254 -21.63 5.69 9.19
CA GLU A 254 -21.90 7.04 8.66
C GLU A 254 -23.12 7.12 7.74
N GLY A 255 -23.52 6.00 7.14
CA GLY A 255 -24.71 5.90 6.31
C GLY A 255 -26.02 5.96 7.11
N HIS A 256 -25.98 5.73 8.42
CA HIS A 256 -27.17 5.70 9.29
C HIS A 256 -27.46 7.10 9.85
N ILE A 257 -28.38 7.83 9.21
CA ILE A 257 -28.74 9.20 9.59
C ILE A 257 -30.06 9.17 10.39
N PRO A 258 -30.03 9.29 11.73
CA PRO A 258 -31.23 9.21 12.55
C PRO A 258 -32.15 10.41 12.31
N LEU A 259 -33.45 10.16 12.17
CA LEU A 259 -34.49 11.19 12.10
C LEU A 259 -35.29 11.25 13.41
N ALA A 260 -35.73 10.09 13.91
CA ALA A 260 -36.46 9.97 15.16
C ALA A 260 -36.03 8.73 15.96
N CYS A 261 -35.61 8.93 17.21
CA CYS A 261 -35.20 7.88 18.14
C CYS A 261 -36.17 7.85 19.33
N THR A 262 -36.88 6.74 19.52
CA THR A 262 -37.93 6.65 20.55
C THR A 262 -38.00 5.25 21.18
N PRO A 263 -38.54 5.11 22.41
CA PRO A 263 -38.73 3.78 23.00
C PRO A 263 -39.81 2.93 22.29
N ASP A 264 -40.67 3.53 21.46
CA ASP A 264 -41.79 2.84 20.82
C ASP A 264 -41.91 3.21 19.34
N PRO A 265 -41.96 2.23 18.41
CA PRO A 265 -41.95 2.49 16.98
C PRO A 265 -43.10 3.38 16.49
N VAL A 266 -44.25 3.40 17.17
CA VAL A 266 -45.38 4.27 16.81
C VAL A 266 -45.01 5.76 16.91
N SER A 267 -44.13 6.10 17.86
CA SER A 267 -43.64 7.47 18.05
C SER A 267 -42.55 7.86 17.05
N ALA A 268 -41.94 6.90 16.37
CA ALA A 268 -40.90 7.12 15.35
C ALA A 268 -41.43 7.13 13.91
N ALA A 269 -42.75 6.96 13.70
CA ALA A 269 -43.33 6.94 12.36
C ALA A 269 -42.96 8.23 11.55
N PRO A 270 -42.36 8.09 10.34
CA PRO A 270 -41.91 9.23 9.54
C PRO A 270 -43.03 10.21 9.19
N VAL A 271 -44.21 9.67 8.87
CA VAL A 271 -45.43 10.41 8.59
C VAL A 271 -46.57 9.85 9.45
N THR A 272 -47.28 10.71 10.17
CA THR A 272 -48.49 10.34 10.90
C THR A 272 -49.59 11.33 10.58
N GLY A 273 -50.77 10.86 10.20
CA GLY A 273 -51.90 11.72 9.89
C GLY A 273 -53.11 10.92 9.45
N ALA A 274 -54.16 11.63 9.07
CA ALA A 274 -55.37 11.02 8.55
C ALA A 274 -55.94 11.85 7.40
N THR A 275 -56.70 11.21 6.55
CA THR A 275 -57.47 11.84 5.47
C THR A 275 -58.95 11.51 5.63
N GLY A 276 -59.81 12.24 4.95
CA GLY A 276 -61.18 11.77 4.68
C GLY A 276 -61.16 10.47 3.87
N LYS A 277 -62.24 9.68 3.92
CA LYS A 277 -62.33 8.43 3.16
C LYS A 277 -62.19 8.70 1.65
N CYS A 278 -61.15 8.18 1.04
CA CYS A 278 -60.79 8.35 -0.37
C CYS A 278 -60.05 7.10 -0.88
N GLU A 279 -59.92 7.01 -2.20
CA GLU A 279 -58.96 6.10 -2.84
C GLU A 279 -57.66 6.86 -3.08
N VAL A 280 -56.52 6.21 -2.85
CA VAL A 280 -55.20 6.83 -2.93
C VAL A 280 -54.29 6.03 -3.83
N GLU A 281 -53.64 6.72 -4.76
CA GLU A 281 -52.48 6.24 -5.49
C GLU A 281 -51.23 6.79 -4.78
N PHE A 282 -50.29 5.90 -4.48
CA PHE A 282 -49.10 6.20 -3.70
C PHE A 282 -47.85 6.07 -4.57
N GLU A 283 -47.11 7.16 -4.70
CA GLU A 283 -45.82 7.23 -5.36
C GLU A 283 -44.76 7.57 -4.32
N PHE A 284 -43.62 6.88 -4.38
CA PHE A 284 -42.51 7.08 -3.47
C PHE A 284 -41.19 6.89 -4.20
N GLU A 285 -40.27 7.82 -3.99
CA GLU A 285 -38.92 7.79 -4.55
C GLU A 285 -37.93 8.33 -3.52
N ASN A 286 -36.90 7.53 -3.24
CA ASN A 286 -35.72 7.94 -2.50
C ASN A 286 -34.52 7.86 -3.44
N ARG A 287 -33.76 8.94 -3.53
CA ARG A 287 -32.58 9.03 -4.39
C ARG A 287 -31.42 9.65 -3.64
N VAL A 288 -30.22 9.16 -3.91
CA VAL A 288 -28.97 9.77 -3.45
C VAL A 288 -28.12 10.16 -4.66
N ASP A 289 -27.60 11.37 -4.64
CA ASP A 289 -26.66 11.88 -5.63
C ASP A 289 -25.35 12.26 -4.93
N ARG A 290 -24.19 11.82 -5.44
CA ARG A 290 -22.88 12.32 -4.99
C ARG A 290 -22.67 13.70 -5.61
N ILE A 291 -22.62 14.74 -4.77
CA ILE A 291 -22.49 16.14 -5.25
C ILE A 291 -21.05 16.64 -5.24
N HIS A 292 -20.20 16.06 -4.39
CA HIS A 292 -18.77 16.35 -4.33
C HIS A 292 -18.04 15.17 -3.69
N GLU A 293 -16.93 14.78 -4.30
CA GLU A 293 -16.03 13.75 -3.78
C GLU A 293 -14.62 14.35 -3.70
N ASP A 294 -13.99 14.26 -2.53
CA ASP A 294 -12.56 14.55 -2.43
C ASP A 294 -11.78 13.48 -3.22
N PRO A 295 -10.66 13.84 -3.89
CA PRO A 295 -9.81 12.88 -4.60
C PRO A 295 -9.42 11.72 -3.69
N ARG A 296 -9.55 10.48 -4.17
CA ARG A 296 -9.26 9.28 -3.38
C ARG A 296 -8.50 8.24 -4.17
N VAL A 297 -7.63 7.51 -3.46
CA VAL A 297 -6.74 6.52 -4.06
C VAL A 297 -7.47 5.33 -4.67
N THR A 298 -8.66 4.99 -4.17
CA THR A 298 -9.48 3.87 -4.66
C THR A 298 -10.18 4.18 -5.99
N LYS A 299 -10.37 5.46 -6.31
CA LYS A 299 -10.96 5.93 -7.57
C LYS A 299 -10.31 7.27 -7.96
N PRO A 300 -9.06 7.24 -8.46
CA PRO A 300 -8.23 8.43 -8.57
C PRO A 300 -8.68 9.41 -9.66
N TYR A 301 -9.39 8.94 -10.69
CA TYR A 301 -9.73 9.74 -11.86
C TYR A 301 -11.19 9.56 -12.27
N THR A 302 -11.80 10.68 -12.68
CA THR A 302 -13.06 10.66 -13.45
C THR A 302 -12.84 10.02 -14.82
N GLU A 303 -13.93 9.62 -15.47
CA GLU A 303 -13.84 8.99 -16.79
C GLU A 303 -13.30 9.96 -17.85
N ASP A 304 -13.72 11.23 -17.81
CA ASP A 304 -13.22 12.28 -18.71
C ASP A 304 -11.73 12.56 -18.50
N GLN A 305 -11.25 12.63 -17.25
CA GLN A 305 -9.82 12.75 -16.97
C GLN A 305 -9.05 11.56 -17.53
N TRP A 306 -9.56 10.34 -17.34
CA TRP A 306 -8.90 9.12 -17.82
C TRP A 306 -8.81 9.07 -19.34
N GLN A 307 -9.88 9.45 -20.07
CA GLN A 307 -9.85 9.54 -21.53
C GLN A 307 -8.81 10.53 -22.04
N ASN A 308 -8.66 11.68 -21.38
CA ASN A 308 -7.63 12.67 -21.74
C ASN A 308 -6.21 12.16 -21.45
N ILE A 309 -6.01 11.47 -20.33
CA ILE A 309 -4.74 10.79 -19.99
C ILE A 309 -4.39 9.77 -21.08
N GLN A 310 -5.35 8.95 -21.50
CA GLN A 310 -5.14 7.97 -22.58
C GLN A 310 -4.79 8.65 -23.90
N ALA A 311 -5.52 9.70 -24.28
CA ALA A 311 -5.25 10.45 -25.50
C ALA A 311 -3.82 11.03 -25.53
N LEU A 312 -3.32 11.54 -24.40
CA LEU A 312 -1.94 11.99 -24.29
C LEU A 312 -0.95 10.82 -24.43
N GLY A 313 -1.22 9.67 -23.79
CA GLY A 313 -0.41 8.47 -23.94
C GLY A 313 -0.25 8.03 -25.40
N TYR A 314 -1.35 7.97 -26.15
CA TYR A 314 -1.31 7.64 -27.58
C TYR A 314 -0.57 8.68 -28.41
N LYS A 315 -0.78 9.98 -28.13
CA LYS A 315 -0.05 11.05 -28.80
C LYS A 315 1.47 10.92 -28.60
N VAL A 316 1.91 10.66 -27.37
CA VAL A 316 3.34 10.49 -27.06
C VAL A 316 3.91 9.27 -27.79
N ASP A 317 3.18 8.17 -27.88
CA ASP A 317 3.59 7.00 -28.66
C ASP A 317 3.78 7.30 -30.16
N GLU A 318 2.84 8.03 -30.76
CA GLU A 318 2.95 8.48 -32.16
C GLU A 318 4.22 9.33 -32.37
N GLU A 319 4.53 10.23 -31.44
CA GLU A 319 5.72 11.07 -31.50
C GLU A 319 7.02 10.27 -31.27
N LEU A 320 7.04 9.33 -30.32
CA LEU A 320 8.18 8.45 -30.09
C LEU A 320 8.53 7.67 -31.36
N MET A 321 7.52 7.12 -32.04
CA MET A 321 7.70 6.43 -33.33
C MET A 321 8.16 7.37 -34.44
N ALA A 322 7.53 8.54 -34.58
CA ALA A 322 7.87 9.51 -35.62
C ALA A 322 9.30 10.05 -35.52
N ASN A 323 9.87 10.09 -34.31
CA ASN A 323 11.20 10.64 -34.03
C ASN A 323 12.27 9.57 -33.75
N ASP A 324 11.99 8.29 -34.03
CA ASP A 324 12.91 7.15 -33.79
C ASP A 324 13.39 7.05 -32.33
N VAL A 325 12.51 7.41 -31.38
CA VAL A 325 12.77 7.25 -29.94
C VAL A 325 12.33 5.85 -29.52
N ARG A 326 13.28 4.92 -29.53
CA ARG A 326 13.06 3.49 -29.26
C ARG A 326 12.96 3.21 -27.76
N LEU A 327 12.03 3.88 -27.09
CA LEU A 327 11.81 3.78 -25.66
C LEU A 327 11.14 2.44 -25.29
N THR A 328 11.68 1.79 -24.27
CA THR A 328 10.99 0.75 -23.52
C THR A 328 10.84 1.16 -22.06
N MET A 329 9.78 0.68 -21.42
CA MET A 329 9.54 0.88 -20.00
C MET A 329 9.23 -0.43 -19.29
N GLY A 330 9.73 -0.57 -18.07
CA GLY A 330 9.35 -1.63 -17.15
C GLY A 330 9.31 -1.09 -15.73
N GLY A 331 9.42 -1.99 -14.75
CA GLY A 331 9.49 -1.58 -13.36
C GLY A 331 9.73 -2.73 -12.39
N GLU A 332 9.88 -2.35 -11.14
CA GLU A 332 10.02 -3.24 -9.99
C GLU A 332 8.90 -2.96 -8.96
N PRO A 333 7.62 -3.16 -9.31
CA PRO A 333 6.52 -3.00 -8.35
C PRO A 333 6.66 -3.97 -7.17
N THR A 334 6.27 -3.48 -6.00
CA THR A 334 6.34 -4.24 -4.74
C THR A 334 4.96 -4.48 -4.16
N PHE A 335 4.80 -5.61 -3.47
CA PHE A 335 3.53 -6.09 -2.94
C PHE A 335 3.68 -6.62 -1.52
N VAL A 336 2.60 -6.52 -0.74
CA VAL A 336 2.51 -6.95 0.66
C VAL A 336 1.23 -7.77 0.87
N SER A 337 1.16 -8.60 1.90
CA SER A 337 -0.08 -9.34 2.20
C SER A 337 -1.21 -8.38 2.59
N VAL A 338 -2.43 -8.65 2.10
CA VAL A 338 -3.64 -7.93 2.53
C VAL A 338 -4.20 -8.47 3.86
N ASP A 339 -3.81 -9.70 4.23
CA ASP A 339 -4.33 -10.41 5.41
C ASP A 339 -3.50 -10.18 6.66
N ASP A 340 -2.23 -9.84 6.47
CA ASP A 340 -1.25 -9.73 7.54
C ASP A 340 -0.26 -8.63 7.19
N MET A 341 -0.36 -7.51 7.89
CA MET A 341 0.56 -6.39 7.78
C MET A 341 1.48 -6.27 9.00
N GLU A 342 1.31 -7.12 10.02
CA GLU A 342 1.97 -6.97 11.33
C GLU A 342 3.21 -7.86 11.44
N SER A 343 3.17 -9.05 10.85
CA SER A 343 4.23 -10.02 11.03
C SER A 343 5.60 -9.51 10.57
N PRO A 344 6.70 -10.00 11.18
CA PRO A 344 8.05 -9.62 10.79
C PRO A 344 8.34 -9.79 9.30
N GLU A 345 7.71 -10.74 8.62
CA GLU A 345 7.89 -10.98 7.18
C GLU A 345 7.42 -9.84 6.28
N TRP A 346 6.46 -9.03 6.74
CA TRP A 346 5.97 -7.86 6.01
C TRP A 346 6.60 -6.56 6.52
N ASN A 347 7.47 -6.61 7.54
CA ASN A 347 8.08 -5.41 8.12
C ASN A 347 9.62 -5.41 8.09
N THR A 348 10.27 -6.57 8.22
CA THR A 348 11.73 -6.66 8.42
C THR A 348 12.39 -7.86 7.74
N THR A 349 11.77 -9.04 7.73
CA THR A 349 12.43 -10.23 7.18
C THR A 349 12.24 -10.32 5.67
N ALA A 350 13.26 -10.84 5.00
CA ALA A 350 13.20 -11.08 3.56
C ALA A 350 12.37 -12.34 3.23
N ASP A 351 12.42 -13.37 4.06
CA ASP A 351 11.86 -14.69 3.75
C ASP A 351 11.00 -15.28 4.88
N SER A 352 9.97 -16.04 4.50
CA SER A 352 9.06 -16.79 5.36
C SER A 352 8.28 -17.84 4.53
N PRO A 353 7.71 -18.88 5.17
CA PRO A 353 6.85 -19.84 4.47
C PRO A 353 5.61 -19.22 3.81
N GLN A 354 4.95 -18.27 4.48
CA GLN A 354 3.74 -17.63 3.98
C GLN A 354 4.05 -16.69 2.80
N LYS A 355 5.09 -15.85 2.92
CA LYS A 355 5.56 -15.01 1.81
C LYS A 355 5.92 -15.85 0.58
N ARG A 356 6.63 -16.98 0.74
CA ARG A 356 6.95 -17.91 -0.36
C ARG A 356 5.68 -18.44 -1.03
N ALA A 357 4.67 -18.83 -0.26
CA ALA A 357 3.42 -19.33 -0.80
C ALA A 357 2.68 -18.27 -1.63
N LEU A 358 2.54 -17.04 -1.10
CA LEU A 358 1.90 -15.94 -1.83
C LEU A 358 2.68 -15.53 -3.08
N ALA A 359 4.02 -15.45 -2.98
CA ALA A 359 4.88 -15.16 -4.12
C ALA A 359 4.81 -16.24 -5.21
N HIS A 360 4.72 -17.50 -4.82
CA HIS A 360 4.58 -18.62 -5.75
C HIS A 360 3.23 -18.61 -6.47
N ASN A 361 2.14 -18.33 -5.74
CA ASN A 361 0.81 -18.15 -6.34
C ASN A 361 0.80 -17.00 -7.36
N LEU A 362 1.38 -15.85 -7.00
CA LEU A 362 1.56 -14.71 -7.89
C LEU A 362 2.38 -15.09 -9.13
N PHE A 363 3.53 -15.76 -8.94
CA PHE A 363 4.40 -16.21 -10.01
C PHE A 363 3.68 -17.13 -11.02
N LEU A 364 2.92 -18.12 -10.54
CA LEU A 364 2.17 -19.03 -11.40
C LEU A 364 1.04 -18.31 -12.16
N ALA A 365 0.31 -17.42 -11.50
CA ALA A 365 -0.74 -16.64 -12.14
C ALA A 365 -0.19 -15.71 -13.23
N MET A 366 0.93 -15.03 -12.95
CA MET A 366 1.66 -14.22 -13.93
C MET A 366 2.17 -15.06 -15.10
N GLN A 367 2.72 -16.25 -14.85
CA GLN A 367 3.23 -17.12 -15.91
C GLN A 367 2.12 -17.55 -16.87
N ASN A 368 0.95 -17.91 -16.35
CA ASN A 368 -0.20 -18.28 -17.16
C ASN A 368 -0.70 -17.12 -18.05
N GLN A 369 -0.60 -15.88 -17.55
CA GLN A 369 -1.12 -14.71 -18.23
C GLN A 369 -0.14 -14.10 -19.24
N PHE A 370 1.14 -13.95 -18.87
CA PHE A 370 2.14 -13.25 -19.68
C PHE A 370 3.01 -14.17 -20.54
N ALA A 371 3.22 -15.42 -20.12
CA ALA A 371 4.20 -16.31 -20.76
C ALA A 371 3.64 -17.74 -20.97
N PRO A 372 2.56 -17.90 -21.74
CA PRO A 372 2.06 -19.23 -22.10
C PRO A 372 3.13 -19.99 -22.91
N GLY A 373 3.55 -21.16 -22.42
CA GLY A 373 4.65 -21.94 -23.03
C GLY A 373 6.07 -21.45 -22.68
N GLY A 374 6.18 -20.53 -21.72
CA GLY A 374 7.45 -20.15 -21.10
C GLY A 374 8.00 -21.21 -20.15
N VAL A 375 9.26 -21.06 -19.76
CA VAL A 375 9.97 -21.95 -18.85
C VAL A 375 10.01 -21.35 -17.45
N LYS A 376 9.64 -22.15 -16.43
CA LYS A 376 9.76 -21.78 -15.02
C LYS A 376 11.16 -22.13 -14.50
N HIS A 377 11.78 -21.21 -13.78
CA HIS A 377 13.10 -21.40 -13.17
C HIS A 377 13.07 -20.94 -11.70
N TYR A 378 13.55 -21.78 -10.80
CA TYR A 378 13.61 -21.56 -9.36
C TYR A 378 15.07 -21.38 -8.94
N GLY A 379 15.52 -20.13 -8.91
CA GLY A 379 16.92 -19.76 -8.68
C GLY A 379 17.21 -19.25 -7.28
N GLN A 380 18.49 -18.92 -7.07
CA GLN A 380 18.95 -18.15 -5.92
C GLN A 380 19.05 -16.67 -6.32
N GLY A 381 18.44 -15.80 -5.52
CA GLY A 381 18.56 -14.36 -5.62
C GLY A 381 19.80 -13.82 -4.91
N LYS A 382 19.79 -12.52 -4.59
CA LYS A 382 20.91 -11.85 -3.90
C LYS A 382 21.18 -12.48 -2.53
N TRP A 383 22.46 -12.55 -2.17
CA TRP A 383 22.92 -12.96 -0.84
C TRP A 383 23.53 -11.78 -0.10
N TYR A 384 22.94 -11.40 1.03
CA TYR A 384 23.43 -10.28 1.82
C TYR A 384 24.29 -10.76 3.00
N PRO A 385 25.34 -10.01 3.40
CA PRO A 385 26.14 -10.33 4.56
C PRO A 385 25.28 -10.51 5.83
N GLY A 386 25.45 -11.63 6.52
CA GLY A 386 24.69 -11.97 7.73
C GLY A 386 23.48 -12.89 7.52
N GLU A 387 23.04 -13.10 6.27
CA GLU A 387 22.01 -14.10 5.96
C GLU A 387 22.65 -15.51 5.82
N PRO A 388 22.03 -16.57 6.37
CA PRO A 388 22.61 -17.92 6.35
C PRO A 388 22.56 -18.59 4.97
N LEU A 389 21.64 -18.17 4.10
CA LEU A 389 21.44 -18.69 2.75
C LEU A 389 21.10 -17.53 1.81
N PRO A 390 21.42 -17.65 0.51
CA PRO A 390 20.91 -16.73 -0.50
C PRO A 390 19.39 -16.74 -0.54
N ARG A 391 18.79 -15.60 -0.89
CA ARG A 391 17.35 -15.47 -1.08
C ARG A 391 16.85 -16.33 -2.24
N TRP A 392 15.56 -16.64 -2.30
CA TRP A 392 14.97 -17.34 -3.45
C TRP A 392 14.64 -16.38 -4.60
N GLN A 393 14.46 -16.92 -5.81
CA GLN A 393 14.01 -16.16 -6.97
C GLN A 393 13.17 -17.05 -7.88
N TYR A 394 11.99 -16.58 -8.26
CA TYR A 394 11.14 -17.26 -9.25
C TYR A 394 11.17 -16.49 -10.56
N ALA A 395 11.66 -17.10 -11.62
CA ALA A 395 11.80 -16.45 -12.93
C ALA A 395 11.06 -17.24 -14.00
N CYS A 396 10.43 -16.52 -14.93
CA CYS A 396 9.85 -17.10 -16.12
C CYS A 396 10.51 -16.52 -17.36
N TYR A 397 10.87 -17.38 -18.32
CA TYR A 397 11.54 -17.00 -19.56
C TYR A 397 10.68 -17.43 -20.75
N TRP A 398 10.58 -16.61 -21.79
CA TRP A 398 9.90 -16.95 -23.04
C TRP A 398 10.55 -16.25 -24.25
N ARG A 399 10.18 -16.65 -25.45
CA ARG A 399 10.73 -16.09 -26.69
C ARG A 399 9.87 -14.94 -27.21
N LYS A 400 10.52 -13.91 -27.74
CA LYS A 400 9.83 -12.77 -28.38
C LYS A 400 9.18 -13.14 -29.72
N ASP A 401 9.66 -14.19 -30.37
CA ASP A 401 9.12 -14.66 -31.65
C ASP A 401 7.84 -15.53 -31.52
N GLY A 402 7.32 -15.69 -30.30
CA GLY A 402 6.09 -16.45 -30.03
C GLY A 402 6.25 -17.97 -30.09
N HIS A 403 7.44 -18.50 -30.37
CA HIS A 403 7.68 -19.93 -30.30
C HIS A 403 7.74 -20.41 -28.84
N THR A 404 7.16 -21.57 -28.59
CA THR A 404 7.15 -22.23 -27.28
C THR A 404 8.54 -22.69 -26.87
N LEU A 405 8.94 -22.40 -25.62
CA LEU A 405 10.17 -22.95 -25.03
C LEU A 405 9.95 -24.32 -24.41
N TRP A 406 8.75 -24.54 -23.87
CA TRP A 406 8.36 -25.78 -23.19
C TRP A 406 6.96 -26.20 -23.62
N HIS A 407 6.87 -27.29 -24.36
CA HIS A 407 5.66 -27.80 -25.01
C HIS A 407 4.72 -28.56 -24.08
N TYR A 408 5.23 -29.16 -23.01
CA TYR A 408 4.46 -30.02 -22.09
C TYR A 408 4.38 -29.43 -20.68
N PRO A 409 3.45 -28.48 -20.41
CA PRO A 409 3.36 -27.79 -19.12
C PRO A 409 3.23 -28.70 -17.89
N ASN A 410 2.63 -29.87 -18.06
CA ASN A 410 2.49 -30.87 -16.99
C ASN A 410 3.82 -31.48 -16.53
N LEU A 411 4.89 -31.38 -17.34
CA LEU A 411 6.24 -31.82 -16.98
C LEU A 411 7.02 -30.76 -16.20
N MET A 412 6.50 -29.54 -16.07
CA MET A 412 7.08 -28.51 -15.20
C MET A 412 6.48 -28.62 -13.80
N ALA A 413 7.18 -29.33 -12.91
CA ALA A 413 6.72 -29.64 -11.56
C ALA A 413 6.42 -28.38 -10.72
N ASP A 414 5.48 -28.56 -9.79
CA ASP A 414 5.29 -27.65 -8.66
C ASP A 414 6.20 -28.11 -7.51
N PRO A 415 7.19 -27.31 -7.07
CA PRO A 415 8.11 -27.70 -5.99
C PRO A 415 7.41 -27.97 -4.65
N ASN A 416 6.17 -27.52 -4.48
CA ASN A 416 5.37 -27.73 -3.26
C ASN A 416 4.58 -29.05 -3.27
N ARG A 417 4.63 -29.83 -4.37
CA ARG A 417 3.93 -31.11 -4.51
C ARG A 417 4.93 -32.28 -4.49
N ASN A 418 4.55 -33.40 -3.86
CA ASN A 418 5.32 -34.63 -3.93
C ASN A 418 4.85 -35.49 -5.13
N TYR A 419 5.76 -35.86 -6.03
CA TYR A 419 5.49 -36.68 -7.22
C TYR A 419 5.92 -38.15 -7.06
N GLY A 420 6.44 -38.53 -5.89
CA GLY A 420 6.83 -39.90 -5.57
C GLY A 420 8.13 -40.37 -6.20
N LEU A 421 8.95 -39.46 -6.74
CA LEU A 421 10.24 -39.79 -7.36
C LEU A 421 11.30 -40.11 -6.31
N GLY A 422 12.30 -40.92 -6.67
CA GLY A 422 13.46 -41.29 -5.85
C GLY A 422 14.79 -41.06 -6.57
N THR A 423 15.92 -41.33 -5.90
CA THR A 423 17.26 -41.11 -6.48
C THR A 423 17.47 -41.90 -7.80
N ASP A 424 16.94 -43.12 -7.91
CA ASP A 424 17.09 -43.94 -9.12
C ASP A 424 16.40 -43.32 -10.35
N ASP A 425 15.35 -42.52 -10.14
CA ASP A 425 14.69 -41.76 -11.19
C ASP A 425 15.60 -40.64 -11.73
N ALA A 426 16.37 -39.98 -10.86
CA ALA A 426 17.37 -39.00 -11.29
C ALA A 426 18.46 -39.64 -12.16
N GLN A 427 18.87 -40.88 -11.87
CA GLN A 427 19.82 -41.62 -12.70
C GLN A 427 19.24 -41.93 -14.08
N SER A 428 17.99 -42.39 -14.09
CA SER A 428 17.25 -42.73 -15.31
C SER A 428 17.08 -41.49 -16.20
N PHE A 429 16.75 -40.35 -15.59
CA PHE A 429 16.67 -39.06 -16.26
C PHE A 429 18.01 -38.64 -16.88
N MET A 430 19.12 -38.68 -16.12
CA MET A 430 20.44 -38.32 -16.64
C MET A 430 20.90 -39.24 -17.78
N THR A 431 20.52 -40.51 -17.73
CA THR A 431 20.79 -41.50 -18.78
C THR A 431 20.02 -41.17 -20.06
N ALA A 432 18.72 -40.85 -19.94
CA ALA A 432 17.91 -40.41 -21.08
C ALA A 432 18.41 -39.09 -21.67
N LEU A 433 18.87 -38.16 -20.83
CA LEU A 433 19.46 -36.90 -21.25
C LEU A 433 20.78 -37.09 -21.99
N CYS A 434 21.68 -37.96 -21.51
CA CYS A 434 22.93 -38.30 -22.20
C CYS A 434 22.68 -38.86 -23.61
N LYS A 435 21.69 -39.75 -23.76
CA LYS A 435 21.26 -40.28 -25.07
C LYS A 435 20.85 -39.16 -26.05
N ARG A 436 20.18 -38.11 -25.55
CA ARG A 436 19.74 -36.96 -26.35
C ARG A 436 20.86 -35.97 -26.67
N LEU A 437 21.80 -35.79 -25.74
CA LEU A 437 23.01 -34.98 -25.95
C LEU A 437 24.09 -35.72 -26.75
N ARG A 438 23.91 -37.02 -27.07
CA ARG A 438 24.88 -37.92 -27.71
C ARG A 438 26.17 -38.09 -26.91
N LEU A 439 26.04 -38.11 -25.58
CA LEU A 439 27.14 -38.30 -24.65
C LEU A 439 27.15 -39.74 -24.09
N PRO A 440 28.31 -40.39 -23.95
CA PRO A 440 28.42 -41.66 -23.25
C PRO A 440 27.98 -41.57 -21.77
N ASN A 441 27.14 -42.51 -21.32
CA ASN A 441 26.66 -42.57 -19.92
C ASN A 441 27.77 -42.67 -18.86
N ARG A 442 29.00 -43.07 -19.25
CA ARG A 442 30.17 -43.15 -18.35
C ARG A 442 30.57 -41.79 -17.75
N PHE A 443 30.05 -40.68 -18.29
CA PHE A 443 30.32 -39.34 -17.78
C PHE A 443 29.35 -38.90 -16.68
N VAL A 444 28.27 -39.63 -16.43
CA VAL A 444 27.36 -39.36 -15.30
C VAL A 444 28.00 -39.90 -14.02
N LEU A 445 28.23 -39.01 -13.06
CA LEU A 445 28.89 -39.30 -11.79
C LEU A 445 27.87 -39.28 -10.64
N PRO A 446 27.79 -40.33 -9.81
CA PRO A 446 27.02 -40.27 -8.57
C PRO A 446 27.70 -39.34 -7.57
N ALA A 447 26.91 -38.47 -6.94
CA ALA A 447 27.36 -37.55 -5.89
C ALA A 447 26.89 -38.05 -4.51
N TYR A 448 27.78 -38.01 -3.52
CA TYR A 448 27.56 -38.52 -2.17
C TYR A 448 27.76 -37.42 -1.13
N GLU A 449 27.10 -37.55 0.02
CA GLU A 449 27.44 -36.75 1.20
C GLU A 449 28.84 -37.09 1.72
N ASP A 450 29.50 -36.13 2.40
CA ASP A 450 30.78 -36.42 3.05
C ASP A 450 30.57 -37.09 4.40
N ALA A 451 30.54 -38.43 4.38
CA ALA A 451 30.37 -39.26 5.56
C ALA A 451 31.34 -38.92 6.70
N ILE A 452 32.59 -38.59 6.39
CA ILE A 452 33.63 -38.30 7.39
C ILE A 452 33.32 -37.00 8.13
N TYR A 453 32.84 -35.99 7.41
CA TYR A 453 32.45 -34.71 8.00
C TYR A 453 31.30 -34.87 9.00
N TYR A 454 30.25 -35.58 8.60
CA TYR A 454 29.07 -35.78 9.46
C TYR A 454 29.38 -36.67 10.68
N MET A 455 30.20 -37.73 10.51
CA MET A 455 30.70 -38.53 11.64
C MET A 455 31.57 -37.72 12.60
N TRP A 456 32.41 -36.82 12.09
CA TRP A 456 33.19 -35.90 12.92
C TRP A 456 32.30 -34.91 13.69
N GLN A 457 31.27 -34.36 13.05
CA GLN A 457 30.29 -33.50 13.73
C GLN A 457 29.52 -34.24 14.83
N GLU A 458 29.08 -35.47 14.56
CA GLU A 458 28.44 -36.33 15.56
C GLU A 458 29.37 -36.59 16.76
N GLY A 459 30.65 -36.89 16.51
CA GLY A 459 31.66 -37.10 17.56
C GLY A 459 31.97 -35.87 18.42
N ASN A 460 31.60 -34.68 17.99
CA ASN A 460 31.71 -33.44 18.78
C ASN A 460 30.47 -33.18 19.66
N LEU A 461 29.45 -34.03 19.61
CA LEU A 461 28.27 -33.91 20.49
C LEU A 461 28.61 -34.38 21.92
N PRO A 462 28.01 -33.77 22.97
CA PRO A 462 28.25 -34.16 24.35
C PRO A 462 27.83 -35.62 24.64
N ALA A 463 28.63 -36.37 25.40
CA ALA A 463 28.41 -37.80 25.70
C ALA A 463 27.12 -38.15 26.46
N GLN A 464 26.40 -37.16 27.01
CA GLN A 464 25.12 -37.34 27.71
C GLN A 464 23.91 -37.13 26.78
N PHE A 465 24.15 -36.87 25.50
CA PHE A 465 23.14 -36.50 24.54
C PHE A 465 22.95 -37.61 23.52
N ASP A 466 21.80 -38.27 23.55
CA ASP A 466 21.37 -39.20 22.50
C ASP A 466 20.57 -38.44 21.42
N PRO A 467 21.09 -38.34 20.17
CA PRO A 467 20.41 -37.68 19.06
C PRO A 467 19.06 -38.30 18.68
N LEU A 468 18.79 -39.56 19.05
CA LEU A 468 17.61 -40.32 18.63
C LEU A 468 16.43 -40.25 19.63
N GLU A 469 16.65 -39.81 20.87
CA GLU A 469 15.63 -39.84 21.95
C GLU A 469 15.00 -38.48 22.32
N HIS A 470 15.46 -37.34 21.77
CA HIS A 470 14.98 -36.00 22.16
C HIS A 470 14.13 -35.31 21.08
N ASP A 471 12.95 -34.79 21.47
CA ASP A 471 12.03 -34.04 20.61
C ASP A 471 12.58 -32.63 20.28
N LEU A 472 12.61 -32.28 18.99
CA LEU A 472 13.48 -31.25 18.41
C LEU A 472 12.76 -29.90 18.26
N LYS A 473 12.83 -29.05 19.30
CA LYS A 473 12.58 -27.60 19.18
C LYS A 473 13.85 -26.72 19.27
N LEU A 474 15.04 -27.29 19.02
CA LEU A 474 16.31 -26.55 19.04
C LEU A 474 17.21 -26.84 17.82
N GLU A 475 17.75 -25.75 17.28
CA GLU A 475 18.84 -25.54 16.29
C GLU A 475 18.88 -26.40 15.00
N GLY A 476 18.84 -25.71 13.85
CA GLY A 476 18.76 -26.31 12.50
C GLY A 476 19.88 -27.31 12.17
N GLU A 477 21.10 -27.14 12.69
CA GLU A 477 22.22 -28.06 12.45
C GLU A 477 21.98 -29.48 12.93
N ARG A 478 21.20 -29.64 14.00
CA ARG A 478 20.93 -30.96 14.59
C ARG A 478 19.88 -31.75 13.82
N LYS A 479 18.85 -31.07 13.31
CA LYS A 479 17.85 -31.68 12.40
C LYS A 479 18.50 -32.10 11.07
N ARG A 480 19.49 -31.34 10.60
CA ARG A 480 20.28 -31.63 9.39
C ARG A 480 21.06 -32.94 9.52
N LEU A 481 21.84 -33.08 10.60
CA LEU A 481 22.64 -34.27 10.84
C LEU A 481 21.77 -35.55 10.89
N LEU A 482 20.63 -35.49 11.58
CA LEU A 482 19.67 -36.60 11.65
C LEU A 482 19.08 -36.99 10.29
N ALA A 483 18.72 -36.01 9.45
CA ALA A 483 18.17 -36.28 8.11
C ALA A 483 19.20 -36.96 7.19
N HIS A 484 20.47 -36.56 7.26
CA HIS A 484 21.55 -37.19 6.48
C HIS A 484 21.90 -38.59 6.99
N LEU A 485 21.90 -38.82 8.31
CA LEU A 485 22.18 -40.13 8.90
C LEU A 485 21.05 -41.15 8.63
N GLN A 486 19.78 -40.72 8.64
CA GLN A 486 18.62 -41.59 8.35
C GLN A 486 18.57 -42.08 6.89
N ARG A 487 19.09 -41.30 5.93
CA ARG A 487 19.10 -41.64 4.50
C ARG A 487 20.18 -42.66 4.11
N GLY A 488 21.21 -42.82 4.96
CA GLY A 488 22.43 -43.58 4.66
C GLY A 488 23.48 -42.74 3.92
N LEU A 489 24.74 -42.81 4.36
CA LEU A 489 25.87 -42.02 3.84
C LEU A 489 26.57 -42.68 2.62
N ASP A 490 26.17 -43.91 2.29
CA ASP A 490 26.68 -44.74 1.19
C ASP A 490 25.79 -44.69 -0.07
N ALA A 491 24.59 -44.12 0.02
CA ALA A 491 23.69 -43.93 -1.10
C ALA A 491 23.98 -42.62 -1.85
N PRO A 492 23.88 -42.60 -3.19
CA PRO A 492 23.98 -41.35 -3.95
C PRO A 492 22.81 -40.41 -3.59
N VAL A 493 23.10 -39.12 -3.49
CA VAL A 493 22.10 -38.06 -3.25
C VAL A 493 21.55 -37.52 -4.57
N GLY A 494 22.38 -37.52 -5.61
CA GLY A 494 22.03 -37.13 -6.96
C GLY A 494 23.15 -37.46 -7.94
N TYR A 495 23.01 -36.98 -9.17
CA TYR A 495 23.91 -37.30 -10.28
C TYR A 495 24.40 -36.02 -10.96
N VAL A 496 25.66 -36.05 -11.40
CA VAL A 496 26.36 -34.89 -11.98
C VAL A 496 26.91 -35.27 -13.35
N LEU A 497 26.69 -34.41 -14.34
CA LEU A 497 27.25 -34.53 -15.68
C LEU A 497 28.09 -33.28 -15.96
N PRO A 498 29.43 -33.41 -16.01
CA PRO A 498 30.29 -32.33 -16.51
C PRO A 498 29.87 -31.98 -17.93
N LEU A 499 29.49 -30.73 -18.18
CA LEU A 499 28.87 -30.35 -19.44
C LEU A 499 29.37 -28.97 -19.87
N ASN A 500 29.86 -28.89 -21.10
CA ASN A 500 30.25 -27.65 -21.73
C ASN A 500 29.99 -27.71 -23.25
N TRP A 501 29.97 -26.54 -23.89
CA TRP A 501 29.72 -26.41 -25.32
C TRP A 501 31.02 -26.35 -26.12
N ASP A 502 31.15 -27.25 -27.10
CA ASP A 502 32.25 -27.23 -28.06
C ASP A 502 31.91 -26.27 -29.22
N TRP A 503 32.62 -25.15 -29.29
CA TRP A 503 32.42 -24.15 -30.35
C TRP A 503 32.86 -24.62 -31.73
N TYR A 504 33.82 -25.53 -31.82
CA TYR A 504 34.34 -26.02 -33.10
C TYR A 504 33.42 -27.09 -33.69
N GLN A 505 32.95 -28.00 -32.84
CA GLN A 505 32.06 -29.09 -33.26
C GLN A 505 30.57 -28.71 -33.23
N GLN A 506 30.23 -27.56 -32.63
CA GLN A 506 28.84 -27.11 -32.43
C GLN A 506 27.99 -28.18 -31.72
N ALA A 507 28.59 -28.86 -30.75
CA ALA A 507 28.01 -29.98 -30.03
C ALA A 507 28.34 -29.91 -28.53
N TRP A 508 27.56 -30.63 -27.72
CA TRP A 508 27.89 -30.80 -26.30
C TRP A 508 29.07 -31.76 -26.14
N HIS A 509 30.00 -31.41 -25.27
CA HIS A 509 31.07 -32.32 -24.85
C HIS A 509 31.05 -32.50 -23.32
N SER A 510 31.72 -33.55 -22.86
CA SER A 510 31.77 -33.94 -21.45
C SER A 510 33.11 -34.61 -21.15
N CYS A 511 33.50 -34.66 -19.88
CA CYS A 511 34.73 -35.32 -19.42
C CYS A 511 34.46 -36.16 -18.17
N THR A 512 35.39 -37.07 -17.85
CA THR A 512 35.37 -37.79 -16.57
C THR A 512 36.15 -37.01 -15.52
N TRP A 513 35.54 -36.75 -14.36
CA TRP A 513 36.26 -36.19 -13.21
C TRP A 513 36.90 -37.30 -12.38
N THR A 514 38.15 -37.08 -11.96
CA THR A 514 38.91 -38.01 -11.13
C THR A 514 39.18 -37.41 -9.75
N PHE A 515 38.83 -38.12 -8.68
CA PHE A 515 38.98 -37.64 -7.31
C PHE A 515 40.01 -38.47 -6.55
N ARG A 516 40.78 -37.83 -5.66
CA ARG A 516 41.72 -38.54 -4.77
C ARG A 516 41.02 -39.54 -3.84
N ARG A 517 39.77 -39.25 -3.45
CA ARG A 517 38.92 -40.11 -2.61
C ARG A 517 38.08 -41.12 -3.43
N GLY A 518 38.31 -41.22 -4.75
CA GLY A 518 37.60 -42.14 -5.64
C GLY A 518 36.20 -41.65 -6.07
N HIS A 519 35.41 -41.10 -5.15
CA HIS A 519 34.04 -40.61 -5.42
C HIS A 519 33.91 -39.09 -5.34
N LEU A 520 32.85 -38.56 -5.95
CA LEU A 520 32.42 -37.18 -5.83
C LEU A 520 31.70 -36.99 -4.48
N HIS A 521 32.40 -36.41 -3.51
CA HIS A 521 31.81 -36.00 -2.24
C HIS A 521 31.45 -34.52 -2.28
N LEU A 522 30.20 -34.20 -1.93
CA LEU A 522 29.71 -32.82 -1.91
C LEU A 522 30.32 -32.03 -0.75
N VAL A 523 30.51 -30.72 -0.96
CA VAL A 523 30.76 -29.78 0.13
C VAL A 523 29.58 -29.84 1.10
N PRO A 524 29.76 -30.05 2.41
CA PRO A 524 28.64 -30.17 3.36
C PRO A 524 27.68 -28.97 3.35
N GLY A 525 26.37 -29.21 3.42
CA GLY A 525 25.34 -28.15 3.48
C GLY A 525 23.97 -28.57 2.92
N ASP A 526 22.99 -27.67 2.95
CA ASP A 526 21.59 -27.97 2.53
C ASP A 526 21.24 -27.38 1.14
N SER A 527 22.18 -26.68 0.50
CA SER A 527 21.96 -26.13 -0.83
C SER A 527 21.83 -27.23 -1.88
N ALA A 528 21.26 -26.91 -3.04
CA ALA A 528 21.23 -27.81 -4.19
C ALA A 528 22.62 -28.38 -4.50
N ILE A 529 22.71 -29.64 -4.92
CA ILE A 529 24.00 -30.31 -5.15
C ILE A 529 24.93 -29.55 -6.11
N GLY A 530 24.37 -28.79 -7.07
CA GLY A 530 25.13 -27.96 -8.01
C GLY A 530 25.92 -26.82 -7.35
N MET A 531 25.44 -26.28 -6.22
CA MET A 531 26.15 -25.26 -5.42
C MET A 531 27.18 -25.88 -4.47
N ARG A 532 27.16 -27.21 -4.32
CA ARG A 532 27.98 -27.98 -3.38
C ARG A 532 29.07 -28.80 -4.08
N LEU A 533 29.30 -28.56 -5.36
CA LEU A 533 30.34 -29.27 -6.12
C LEU A 533 31.74 -28.81 -5.68
N PRO A 534 32.67 -29.72 -5.34
CA PRO A 534 34.02 -29.39 -4.88
C PRO A 534 34.95 -29.05 -6.07
N LEU A 535 34.59 -28.04 -6.89
CA LEU A 535 35.24 -27.74 -8.18
C LEU A 535 36.76 -27.52 -8.06
N GLU A 536 37.23 -26.95 -6.95
CA GLU A 536 38.65 -26.68 -6.69
C GLU A 536 39.50 -27.95 -6.51
N VAL A 537 38.89 -29.06 -6.11
CA VAL A 537 39.56 -30.33 -5.83
C VAL A 537 39.72 -31.18 -7.10
N ILE A 538 38.97 -30.84 -8.15
CA ILE A 538 38.92 -31.60 -9.41
C ILE A 538 40.19 -31.37 -10.24
N HIS A 539 40.58 -30.10 -10.43
CA HIS A 539 41.81 -29.74 -11.13
C HIS A 539 42.21 -28.30 -10.78
N TRP A 540 43.49 -28.08 -10.48
CA TRP A 540 44.02 -26.75 -10.17
C TRP A 540 44.54 -26.05 -11.44
N LEU A 541 43.93 -24.91 -11.78
CA LEU A 541 44.41 -24.00 -12.82
C LEU A 541 44.78 -22.64 -12.21
N PRO A 542 45.97 -22.07 -12.53
CA PRO A 542 46.30 -20.69 -12.20
C PRO A 542 45.21 -19.74 -12.71
N PRO A 543 44.84 -18.66 -12.00
CA PRO A 543 43.81 -17.71 -12.44
C PRO A 543 44.01 -17.20 -13.86
N GLU A 544 45.27 -17.00 -14.27
CA GLU A 544 45.70 -16.54 -15.59
C GLU A 544 45.39 -17.53 -16.74
N LYS A 545 45.20 -18.82 -16.41
CA LYS A 545 44.90 -19.89 -17.37
C LYS A 545 43.44 -20.34 -17.35
N ARG A 546 42.60 -19.68 -16.53
CA ARG A 546 41.15 -19.94 -16.53
C ARG A 546 40.57 -19.29 -17.78
N GLU A 547 39.99 -20.09 -18.66
CA GLU A 547 39.26 -19.55 -19.81
C GLU A 547 37.97 -18.89 -19.31
N TYR A 548 37.91 -17.57 -19.42
CA TYR A 548 36.69 -16.81 -19.21
C TYR A 548 36.01 -16.59 -20.57
N HIS A 549 35.03 -17.43 -20.90
CA HIS A 549 34.20 -17.15 -22.06
C HIS A 549 33.37 -15.90 -21.81
N GLN A 550 33.60 -14.86 -22.60
CA GLN A 550 32.79 -13.66 -22.52
C GLN A 550 31.37 -13.98 -23.02
N PRO A 551 30.32 -13.55 -22.30
CA PRO A 551 28.97 -13.69 -22.80
C PRO A 551 28.79 -12.80 -24.04
N MET A 552 27.85 -13.19 -24.90
CA MET A 552 27.51 -12.43 -26.11
C MET A 552 27.22 -10.97 -25.76
N SER A 553 27.78 -10.06 -26.57
CA SER A 553 27.50 -8.64 -26.43
C SER A 553 26.04 -8.35 -26.81
N LEU A 554 25.31 -7.67 -25.92
CA LEU A 554 23.94 -7.22 -26.21
C LEU A 554 23.87 -6.10 -27.27
N PHE A 555 25.03 -5.59 -27.73
CA PHE A 555 25.15 -4.64 -28.83
C PHE A 555 25.22 -5.34 -30.21
N GLU A 556 25.49 -6.64 -30.25
CA GLU A 556 25.66 -7.39 -31.50
C GLU A 556 24.35 -8.03 -31.97
N ALA A 557 24.13 -8.05 -33.29
CA ALA A 557 23.00 -8.75 -33.87
C ALA A 557 23.26 -10.26 -33.88
N ALA A 558 22.33 -11.04 -33.33
CA ALA A 558 22.36 -12.50 -33.33
C ALA A 558 21.40 -13.07 -34.40
N PRO A 559 21.70 -14.23 -35.02
CA PRO A 559 20.77 -14.92 -35.92
C PRO A 559 19.48 -15.34 -35.17
N ALA A 560 18.46 -15.84 -35.87
CA ALA A 560 17.26 -16.36 -35.21
C ALA A 560 17.59 -17.52 -34.25
N LEU A 561 16.89 -17.63 -33.11
CA LEU A 561 17.03 -18.76 -32.20
C LEU A 561 16.50 -20.05 -32.87
N PRO A 562 17.17 -21.20 -32.70
CA PRO A 562 16.71 -22.46 -33.28
C PRO A 562 15.32 -22.83 -32.76
N TYR A 563 14.45 -23.39 -33.60
CA TYR A 563 13.14 -23.90 -33.22
C TYR A 563 13.15 -25.43 -33.18
N TYR A 564 12.70 -26.02 -32.07
CA TYR A 564 12.59 -27.46 -31.90
C TYR A 564 11.10 -27.85 -31.80
N PRO A 565 10.58 -28.67 -32.73
CA PRO A 565 9.17 -29.05 -32.72
C PRO A 565 8.85 -30.03 -31.58
N PRO A 566 7.57 -30.15 -31.18
CA PRO A 566 7.11 -30.97 -30.06
C PRO A 566 7.36 -32.48 -30.23
N ASN A 567 7.75 -32.94 -31.44
CA ASN A 567 8.10 -34.33 -31.69
C ASN A 567 9.39 -34.77 -30.98
N LEU A 568 10.14 -33.84 -30.37
CA LEU A 568 11.29 -34.10 -29.49
C LEU A 568 12.28 -35.13 -30.07
N ALA A 569 12.53 -35.07 -31.39
CA ALA A 569 13.52 -35.92 -32.04
C ALA A 569 14.93 -35.64 -31.46
N PRO A 570 15.85 -36.62 -31.43
CA PRO A 570 17.21 -36.40 -30.97
C PRO A 570 17.85 -35.24 -31.74
N ILE A 571 18.55 -34.34 -31.04
CA ILE A 571 19.17 -33.17 -31.67
C ILE A 571 20.18 -33.65 -32.72
N GLU A 572 20.05 -33.16 -33.96
CA GLU A 572 20.98 -33.43 -35.06
C GLU A 572 22.21 -32.51 -34.93
N TYR A 573 23.39 -33.11 -34.81
CA TYR A 573 24.68 -32.42 -34.88
C TYR A 573 25.37 -32.78 -36.20
N THR A 574 26.12 -31.84 -36.77
CA THR A 574 27.10 -32.13 -37.83
C THR A 574 28.29 -32.86 -37.21
N GLN A 575 28.32 -34.19 -37.27
CA GLN A 575 29.45 -34.97 -36.76
C GLN A 575 30.46 -35.26 -37.87
N ASN A 576 31.74 -34.96 -37.61
CA ASN A 576 32.86 -35.78 -38.10
C ASN A 576 33.03 -36.92 -37.07
N ASP A 577 33.02 -38.17 -37.52
CA ASP A 577 32.99 -39.38 -36.67
C ASP A 577 34.27 -39.65 -35.83
N GLU A 578 35.23 -38.72 -35.78
CA GLU A 578 36.40 -38.81 -34.90
C GLU A 578 36.18 -37.97 -33.64
N VAL A 579 35.73 -38.63 -32.57
CA VAL A 579 35.84 -38.09 -31.20
C VAL A 579 37.34 -38.02 -30.88
N ASN A 580 37.98 -36.90 -31.24
CA ASN A 580 39.29 -36.59 -30.67
C ASN A 580 39.07 -36.39 -29.17
N GLU A 581 39.66 -37.27 -28.36
CA GLU A 581 39.92 -37.03 -26.93
C GLU A 581 40.90 -35.84 -26.84
N VAL A 582 40.39 -34.63 -27.08
CA VAL A 582 41.04 -33.43 -26.60
C VAL A 582 40.91 -33.53 -25.08
N GLU A 583 42.03 -33.48 -24.35
CA GLU A 583 42.07 -33.31 -22.90
C GLU A 583 41.52 -31.92 -22.50
N SER A 584 40.27 -31.62 -22.88
CA SER A 584 39.59 -30.40 -22.46
C SER A 584 38.93 -30.66 -21.11
N PHE A 585 39.54 -30.11 -20.07
CA PHE A 585 39.04 -30.21 -18.70
C PHE A 585 37.82 -29.27 -18.51
N ILE A 586 36.69 -29.82 -18.04
CA ILE A 586 35.43 -29.08 -17.86
C ILE A 586 35.17 -28.83 -16.37
N GLN A 587 34.98 -27.56 -15.99
CA GLN A 587 34.64 -27.15 -14.62
C GLN A 587 33.14 -26.95 -14.37
N THR A 588 32.34 -26.91 -15.44
CA THR A 588 30.88 -26.70 -15.37
C THR A 588 30.15 -28.04 -15.38
N ALA A 589 29.02 -28.14 -14.69
CA ALA A 589 28.24 -29.36 -14.66
C ALA A 589 26.74 -29.09 -14.53
N MET A 590 25.97 -30.00 -15.11
CA MET A 590 24.53 -30.13 -14.88
C MET A 590 24.30 -31.18 -13.80
N CYS A 591 23.32 -30.97 -12.93
CA CYS A 591 23.04 -31.91 -11.85
C CYS A 591 21.55 -32.29 -11.81
N ALA A 592 21.28 -33.51 -11.37
CA ALA A 592 19.92 -34.00 -11.12
C ALA A 592 19.83 -34.54 -9.69
N GLU A 593 18.88 -34.01 -8.92
CA GLU A 593 18.67 -34.36 -7.52
C GLU A 593 17.18 -34.53 -7.25
N VAL A 594 16.78 -35.55 -6.49
CA VAL A 594 15.39 -35.65 -6.01
C VAL A 594 15.29 -35.14 -4.59
N ARG A 595 14.42 -34.13 -4.38
CA ARG A 595 14.12 -33.54 -3.07
C ARG A 595 12.62 -33.57 -2.83
N ASN A 596 12.18 -34.10 -1.69
CA ASN A 596 10.77 -34.23 -1.31
C ASN A 596 9.88 -34.89 -2.39
N GLY A 597 10.44 -35.86 -3.12
CA GLY A 597 9.76 -36.57 -4.21
C GLY A 597 9.59 -35.77 -5.50
N CYS A 598 10.28 -34.63 -5.65
CA CYS A 598 10.40 -33.83 -6.88
C CYS A 598 11.80 -33.98 -7.47
N LEU A 599 11.91 -34.12 -8.80
CA LEU A 599 13.18 -34.07 -9.52
C LEU A 599 13.58 -32.60 -9.78
N TYR A 600 14.74 -32.19 -9.28
CA TYR A 600 15.36 -30.90 -9.54
C TYR A 600 16.52 -31.08 -10.51
N VAL A 601 16.55 -30.24 -11.55
CA VAL A 601 17.63 -30.20 -12.54
C VAL A 601 18.34 -28.86 -12.41
N PHE A 602 19.59 -28.93 -11.94
CA PHE A 602 20.47 -27.78 -11.77
C PHE A 602 21.20 -27.49 -13.08
N LEU A 603 20.90 -26.34 -13.68
CA LEU A 603 21.46 -25.91 -14.96
C LEU A 603 22.90 -25.42 -14.81
N PRO A 604 23.81 -25.78 -15.73
CA PRO A 604 25.16 -25.22 -15.77
C PRO A 604 25.13 -23.77 -16.29
N PRO A 605 26.18 -22.97 -16.04
CA PRO A 605 26.30 -21.64 -16.64
C PRO A 605 26.45 -21.78 -18.17
N LEU A 606 25.61 -21.06 -18.91
CA LEU A 606 25.65 -20.99 -20.37
C LEU A 606 26.01 -19.56 -20.81
N THR A 607 26.55 -19.43 -22.01
CA THR A 607 27.01 -18.12 -22.53
C THR A 607 26.11 -17.56 -23.62
N HIS A 608 25.32 -18.40 -24.30
CA HIS A 608 24.50 -18.03 -25.45
C HIS A 608 23.09 -18.61 -25.40
N GLY A 609 22.09 -17.85 -25.86
CA GLY A 609 20.69 -18.25 -25.82
C GLY A 609 20.39 -19.51 -26.63
N ASP A 610 21.06 -19.74 -27.76
CA ASP A 610 20.83 -20.94 -28.60
C ASP A 610 21.24 -22.23 -27.88
N GLN A 611 22.31 -22.18 -27.06
CA GLN A 611 22.72 -23.28 -26.18
C GLN A 611 21.63 -23.59 -25.14
N PHE A 612 21.03 -22.54 -24.56
CA PHE A 612 19.93 -22.69 -23.62
C PHE A 612 18.72 -23.37 -24.28
N ILE A 613 18.30 -22.92 -25.47
CA ILE A 613 17.19 -23.54 -26.20
C ILE A 613 17.47 -25.02 -26.50
N LYS A 614 18.68 -25.34 -26.99
CA LYS A 614 19.12 -26.73 -27.25
C LYS A 614 19.04 -27.59 -26.00
N LEU A 615 19.53 -27.08 -24.87
CA LEU A 615 19.51 -27.80 -23.60
C LEU A 615 18.08 -28.01 -23.08
N MET A 616 17.22 -27.00 -23.18
CA MET A 616 15.81 -27.10 -22.78
C MET A 616 15.07 -28.17 -23.59
N ALA A 617 15.28 -28.22 -24.91
CA ALA A 617 14.68 -29.25 -25.76
C ALA A 617 15.16 -30.66 -25.40
N ALA A 618 16.44 -30.83 -25.04
CA ALA A 618 16.98 -32.10 -24.60
C ALA A 618 16.41 -32.53 -23.23
N ILE A 619 16.30 -31.60 -22.29
CA ILE A 619 15.73 -31.82 -20.95
C ILE A 619 14.24 -32.17 -21.04
N GLU A 620 13.45 -31.37 -21.78
CA GLU A 620 12.03 -31.65 -22.01
C GLU A 620 11.84 -33.02 -22.68
N GLY A 621 12.68 -33.33 -23.67
CA GLY A 621 12.67 -34.63 -24.34
C GLY A 621 12.90 -35.81 -23.40
N ALA A 622 13.85 -35.69 -22.48
CA ALA A 622 14.15 -36.73 -21.49
C ALA A 622 13.01 -36.87 -20.46
N ALA A 623 12.48 -35.74 -19.99
CA ALA A 623 11.32 -35.70 -19.08
C ALA A 623 10.08 -36.35 -19.71
N HIS A 624 9.83 -36.08 -21.00
CA HIS A 624 8.70 -36.64 -21.73
C HIS A 624 8.84 -38.15 -21.98
N GLU A 625 10.04 -38.62 -22.36
CA GLU A 625 10.31 -40.07 -22.55
C GLU A 625 10.05 -40.89 -21.28
N LEU A 626 10.33 -40.30 -20.12
CA LEU A 626 10.16 -40.96 -18.81
C LEU A 626 8.85 -40.59 -18.11
N ASN A 627 8.06 -39.68 -18.66
CA ASN A 627 6.88 -39.08 -18.01
C ASN A 627 7.19 -38.55 -16.59
N MET A 628 8.35 -37.90 -16.43
CA MET A 628 8.86 -37.39 -15.15
C MET A 628 8.76 -35.86 -15.12
N PRO A 629 7.92 -35.28 -14.25
CA PRO A 629 7.90 -33.84 -14.06
C PRO A 629 9.12 -33.37 -13.26
N LEU A 630 9.66 -32.21 -13.60
CA LEU A 630 10.88 -31.67 -13.03
C LEU A 630 10.80 -30.18 -12.70
N VAL A 631 11.70 -29.73 -11.82
CA VAL A 631 11.92 -28.33 -11.44
C VAL A 631 13.28 -27.90 -11.99
N LEU A 632 13.33 -26.79 -12.72
CA LEU A 632 14.60 -26.20 -13.16
C LEU A 632 15.13 -25.22 -12.12
N GLU A 633 16.41 -25.33 -11.80
CA GLU A 633 17.13 -24.44 -10.88
C GLU A 633 18.58 -24.22 -11.34
N GLY A 634 19.36 -23.46 -10.58
CA GLY A 634 20.77 -23.23 -10.84
C GLY A 634 21.03 -21.92 -11.57
N TYR A 635 21.93 -21.96 -12.57
CA TYR A 635 22.32 -20.76 -13.30
C TYR A 635 21.21 -20.28 -14.23
N GLU A 636 20.97 -18.97 -14.23
CA GLU A 636 20.01 -18.34 -15.14
C GLU A 636 20.40 -18.55 -16.61
N PRO A 637 19.41 -18.52 -17.52
CA PRO A 637 19.68 -18.40 -18.95
C PRO A 637 20.56 -17.17 -19.24
N PRO A 638 21.48 -17.27 -20.22
CA PRO A 638 22.30 -16.14 -20.62
C PRO A 638 21.41 -15.00 -21.12
N LYS A 639 21.83 -13.75 -20.85
CA LYS A 639 21.10 -12.57 -21.33
C LYS A 639 21.06 -12.55 -22.86
N ASP A 640 19.88 -12.41 -23.43
CA ASP A 640 19.65 -12.48 -24.87
C ASP A 640 18.49 -11.58 -25.29
N ASN A 641 18.71 -10.68 -26.25
CA ASN A 641 17.69 -9.73 -26.72
C ASN A 641 16.50 -10.39 -27.44
N ARG A 642 16.58 -11.70 -27.76
CA ARG A 642 15.52 -12.48 -28.42
C ARG A 642 14.55 -13.14 -27.43
N MET A 643 14.83 -13.06 -26.13
CA MET A 643 14.03 -13.61 -25.06
C MET A 643 13.53 -12.51 -24.12
N GLU A 644 12.44 -12.80 -23.41
CA GLU A 644 11.91 -11.97 -22.34
C GLU A 644 11.90 -12.72 -21.02
N LYS A 645 11.84 -11.96 -19.93
CA LYS A 645 11.68 -12.52 -18.59
C LYS A 645 10.93 -11.59 -17.64
N PHE A 646 10.25 -12.20 -16.67
CA PHE A 646 9.85 -11.53 -15.44
C PHE A 646 10.36 -12.34 -14.24
N MET A 647 10.53 -11.67 -13.10
CA MET A 647 11.02 -12.31 -11.88
C MET A 647 10.20 -11.88 -10.67
N VAL A 648 9.95 -12.81 -9.75
CA VAL A 648 9.33 -12.57 -8.44
C VAL A 648 10.38 -12.92 -7.38
N THR A 649 10.72 -11.94 -6.55
CA THR A 649 11.83 -11.99 -5.58
C THR A 649 11.37 -11.53 -4.19
N PRO A 650 11.99 -12.07 -3.12
CA PRO A 650 11.78 -11.59 -1.77
C PRO A 650 12.68 -10.38 -1.50
N ASP A 651 12.07 -9.33 -0.94
CA ASP A 651 12.80 -8.23 -0.34
C ASP A 651 12.35 -8.00 1.11
N PRO A 652 13.14 -7.29 1.93
CA PRO A 652 12.80 -7.08 3.34
C PRO A 652 11.43 -6.39 3.44
N GLY A 653 10.47 -7.06 4.05
CA GLY A 653 9.11 -6.55 4.22
C GLY A 653 8.18 -6.56 2.99
N VAL A 654 8.65 -6.96 1.80
CA VAL A 654 7.85 -6.96 0.55
C VAL A 654 8.16 -8.16 -0.36
N ILE A 655 7.27 -8.41 -1.32
CA ILE A 655 7.56 -9.19 -2.53
C ILE A 655 7.82 -8.19 -3.66
N GLU A 656 8.93 -8.32 -4.36
CA GLU A 656 9.26 -7.50 -5.53
C GLU A 656 8.99 -8.29 -6.82
N VAL A 657 8.44 -7.60 -7.81
CA VAL A 657 8.19 -8.17 -9.15
C VAL A 657 8.94 -7.34 -10.17
N ASN A 658 9.93 -7.94 -10.82
CA ASN A 658 10.61 -7.35 -11.97
C ASN A 658 9.79 -7.68 -13.22
N VAL A 659 9.06 -6.69 -13.75
CA VAL A 659 8.23 -6.88 -14.96
C VAL A 659 9.04 -6.71 -16.23
N HIS A 660 8.65 -7.45 -17.27
CA HIS A 660 9.27 -7.35 -18.59
C HIS A 660 8.98 -5.98 -19.23
N PRO A 661 9.93 -5.44 -20.01
CA PRO A 661 9.75 -4.14 -20.67
C PRO A 661 8.67 -4.18 -21.75
N VAL A 662 8.01 -3.05 -21.96
CA VAL A 662 7.00 -2.83 -23.01
C VAL A 662 7.35 -1.64 -23.89
N HIS A 663 6.79 -1.62 -25.10
CA HIS A 663 7.08 -0.58 -26.10
C HIS A 663 6.00 0.51 -26.15
N THR A 664 4.74 0.09 -26.07
CA THR A 664 3.59 0.96 -26.30
C THR A 664 2.82 1.25 -25.01
N TRP A 665 2.06 2.34 -25.04
CA TRP A 665 1.14 2.76 -23.99
C TRP A 665 0.06 1.71 -23.73
N ASP A 666 -0.46 1.05 -24.79
CA ASP A 666 -1.44 -0.02 -24.65
C ASP A 666 -0.88 -1.24 -23.91
N GLU A 667 0.33 -1.68 -24.28
CA GLU A 667 1.01 -2.77 -23.57
C GLU A 667 1.26 -2.42 -22.11
N LEU A 668 1.69 -1.18 -21.84
CA LEU A 668 1.94 -0.69 -20.49
C LEU A 668 0.67 -0.66 -19.63
N GLN A 669 -0.44 -0.18 -20.21
CA GLN A 669 -1.76 -0.16 -19.57
C GLN A 669 -2.21 -1.58 -19.24
N ASN A 670 -2.19 -2.47 -20.24
CA ASN A 670 -2.64 -3.85 -20.09
C ASN A 670 -1.81 -4.60 -19.04
N ASN A 671 -0.48 -4.50 -19.10
CA ASN A 671 0.41 -5.17 -18.16
C ASN A 671 0.24 -4.65 -16.73
N THR A 672 0.16 -3.33 -16.55
CA THR A 672 -0.04 -2.72 -15.22
C THR A 672 -1.37 -3.14 -14.62
N HIS A 673 -2.48 -3.03 -15.36
CA HIS A 673 -3.79 -3.46 -14.86
C HIS A 673 -3.83 -4.95 -14.52
N THR A 674 -3.25 -5.78 -15.40
CA THR A 674 -3.21 -7.23 -15.22
C THR A 674 -2.42 -7.62 -13.98
N LEU A 675 -1.26 -7.00 -13.74
CA LEU A 675 -0.44 -7.30 -12.57
C LEU A 675 -1.15 -6.93 -11.27
N TYR A 676 -1.76 -5.74 -11.19
CA TYR A 676 -2.51 -5.32 -10.01
C TYR A 676 -3.70 -6.25 -9.73
N ASP A 677 -4.44 -6.66 -10.76
CA ASP A 677 -5.58 -7.57 -10.64
C ASP A 677 -5.15 -8.98 -10.19
N ILE A 678 -4.07 -9.52 -10.77
CA ILE A 678 -3.51 -10.81 -10.34
C ILE A 678 -3.03 -10.73 -8.89
N ALA A 679 -2.28 -9.68 -8.52
CA ALA A 679 -1.80 -9.49 -7.15
C ALA A 679 -2.96 -9.45 -6.15
N HIS A 680 -4.00 -8.67 -6.45
CA HIS A 680 -5.21 -8.59 -5.63
C HIS A 680 -5.88 -9.96 -5.45
N LYS A 681 -6.07 -10.72 -6.53
CA LYS A 681 -6.62 -12.09 -6.48
C LYS A 681 -5.74 -13.07 -5.71
N CYS A 682 -4.43 -12.84 -5.68
CA CYS A 682 -3.47 -13.59 -4.88
C CYS A 682 -3.35 -13.10 -3.43
N ARG A 683 -4.26 -12.23 -2.96
CA ARG A 683 -4.28 -11.65 -1.60
C ARG A 683 -3.04 -10.80 -1.30
N LEU A 684 -2.56 -10.09 -2.33
CA LEU A 684 -1.46 -9.14 -2.25
C LEU A 684 -1.96 -7.73 -2.58
N GLY A 685 -1.53 -6.75 -1.79
CA GLY A 685 -1.84 -5.33 -1.92
C GLY A 685 -0.60 -4.48 -2.18
N THR A 686 -0.82 -3.20 -2.47
CA THR A 686 0.20 -2.22 -2.90
C THR A 686 0.41 -1.09 -1.89
N GLU A 687 -0.33 -1.14 -0.77
CA GLU A 687 -0.28 -0.15 0.29
C GLU A 687 -0.24 -0.83 1.67
N LYS A 688 0.21 -0.06 2.66
CA LYS A 688 0.16 -0.39 4.08
C LYS A 688 -0.47 0.76 4.85
N PHE A 689 -1.02 0.43 6.02
CA PHE A 689 -1.50 1.40 6.98
C PHE A 689 -0.51 1.58 8.11
N MET A 690 -0.36 2.81 8.58
CA MET A 690 0.34 3.13 9.83
C MET A 690 -0.63 3.06 11.02
N LEU A 691 -0.12 2.86 12.23
CA LEU A 691 -0.94 2.78 13.47
C LEU A 691 -1.86 3.99 13.64
N ASP A 692 -1.40 5.16 13.20
CA ASP A 692 -2.10 6.43 13.30
C ASP A 692 -3.11 6.68 12.16
N GLY A 693 -3.32 5.67 11.31
CA GLY A 693 -4.25 5.68 10.20
C GLY A 693 -3.68 6.24 8.89
N ARG A 694 -2.42 6.70 8.81
CA ARG A 694 -1.86 7.15 7.52
C ARG A 694 -1.75 5.99 6.54
N HIS A 695 -2.04 6.27 5.26
CA HIS A 695 -1.74 5.36 4.16
C HIS A 695 -0.30 5.58 3.73
N THR A 696 0.36 4.49 3.38
CA THR A 696 1.73 4.47 2.87
C THR A 696 1.80 3.44 1.76
N GLY A 697 2.81 3.51 0.89
CA GLY A 697 3.09 2.40 -0.01
C GLY A 697 3.49 1.16 0.76
N THR A 698 3.89 0.12 0.05
CA THR A 698 4.37 -1.14 0.65
C THR A 698 5.60 -0.98 1.58
N GLY A 699 6.26 0.18 1.60
CA GLY A 699 7.57 0.40 2.21
C GLY A 699 8.74 -0.04 1.31
N GLY A 700 8.46 -0.74 0.21
CA GLY A 700 9.37 -0.95 -0.91
C GLY A 700 9.22 0.16 -1.96
N GLY A 701 10.23 0.29 -2.83
CA GLY A 701 10.14 1.17 -4.00
C GLY A 701 9.20 0.60 -5.08
N ASN A 702 8.77 1.47 -5.99
CA ASN A 702 8.28 1.12 -7.32
C ASN A 702 9.29 1.68 -8.32
N HIS A 703 10.43 1.00 -8.45
CA HIS A 703 11.49 1.51 -9.31
C HIS A 703 11.02 1.45 -10.76
N VAL A 704 10.78 2.61 -11.38
CA VAL A 704 10.39 2.67 -12.79
C VAL A 704 11.65 2.58 -13.63
N THR A 705 11.64 1.75 -14.67
CA THR A 705 12.81 1.58 -15.54
C THR A 705 12.53 2.12 -16.93
N MET A 706 13.48 2.86 -17.49
CA MET A 706 13.43 3.40 -18.86
C MET A 706 14.70 3.03 -19.63
N GLY A 707 14.54 2.56 -20.87
CA GLY A 707 15.65 2.15 -21.71
C GLY A 707 15.23 1.96 -23.16
N GLY A 708 15.86 1.02 -23.85
CA GLY A 708 15.46 0.56 -25.17
C GLY A 708 15.35 -0.96 -25.24
N ALA A 709 14.88 -1.48 -26.38
CA ALA A 709 14.78 -2.93 -26.62
C ALA A 709 16.15 -3.62 -26.53
N THR A 710 17.19 -2.89 -26.95
CA THR A 710 18.60 -3.23 -26.82
C THR A 710 19.35 -2.05 -26.20
N PRO A 711 20.56 -2.25 -25.64
CA PRO A 711 21.37 -1.14 -25.14
C PRO A 711 21.69 -0.08 -26.20
N SER A 712 21.83 -0.50 -27.47
CA SER A 712 22.04 0.39 -28.61
C SER A 712 20.83 1.26 -28.92
N ASP A 713 19.63 0.79 -28.61
CA ASP A 713 18.37 1.51 -28.83
C ASP A 713 18.04 2.48 -27.69
N SER A 714 18.70 2.36 -26.54
CA SER A 714 18.44 3.18 -25.36
C SER A 714 18.53 4.69 -25.68
N PRO A 715 17.44 5.46 -25.52
CA PRO A 715 17.44 6.89 -25.76
C PRO A 715 18.49 7.62 -24.92
N LEU A 716 18.76 7.12 -23.71
CA LEU A 716 19.66 7.72 -22.72
C LEU A 716 21.14 7.49 -23.04
N LEU A 717 21.46 6.41 -23.75
CA LEU A 717 22.82 6.13 -24.24
C LEU A 717 23.07 6.77 -25.60
N ARG A 718 22.05 6.80 -26.47
CA ARG A 718 22.12 7.47 -27.78
C ARG A 718 22.28 8.97 -27.61
N ARG A 719 21.49 9.58 -26.73
CA ARG A 719 21.43 11.03 -26.47
C ARG A 719 21.66 11.33 -24.98
N PRO A 720 22.93 11.50 -24.56
CA PRO A 720 23.29 11.77 -23.16
C PRO A 720 22.68 13.07 -22.62
N ASP A 721 22.46 14.04 -23.48
CA ASP A 721 21.83 15.33 -23.17
C ASP A 721 20.39 15.18 -22.66
N VAL A 722 19.69 14.10 -23.01
CA VAL A 722 18.37 13.77 -22.45
C VAL A 722 18.49 13.38 -20.98
N LEU A 723 19.48 12.55 -20.61
CA LEU A 723 19.72 12.19 -19.21
C LEU A 723 20.15 13.43 -18.40
N ARG A 724 21.01 14.28 -18.94
CA ARG A 724 21.33 15.57 -18.31
C ARG A 724 20.09 16.45 -18.13
N SER A 725 19.19 16.48 -19.12
CA SER A 725 17.95 17.25 -19.04
C SER A 725 17.06 16.74 -17.91
N LEU A 726 16.89 15.42 -17.79
CA LEU A 726 16.14 14.79 -16.69
C LEU A 726 16.73 15.16 -15.32
N ILE A 727 18.04 14.99 -15.14
CA ILE A 727 18.72 15.31 -13.87
C ILE A 727 18.58 16.80 -13.54
N THR A 728 18.79 17.69 -14.51
CA THR A 728 18.69 19.15 -14.32
C THR A 728 17.26 19.55 -13.97
N PHE A 729 16.27 18.99 -14.66
CA PHE A 729 14.86 19.30 -14.44
C PHE A 729 14.39 18.82 -13.07
N TRP A 730 14.75 17.60 -12.64
CA TRP A 730 14.48 17.14 -11.27
C TRP A 730 15.22 17.98 -10.23
N GLN A 731 16.44 18.42 -10.52
CA GLN A 731 17.19 19.28 -9.61
C GLN A 731 16.48 20.63 -9.41
N HIS A 732 15.89 21.19 -10.47
CA HIS A 732 15.13 22.43 -10.43
C HIS A 732 13.74 22.30 -9.81
N HIS A 733 13.14 21.12 -9.88
CA HIS A 733 11.78 20.85 -9.42
C HIS A 733 11.76 19.77 -8.32
N PRO A 734 12.11 20.11 -7.06
CA PRO A 734 12.08 19.15 -5.96
C PRO A 734 10.74 18.46 -5.70
N GLY A 735 9.63 19.07 -6.12
CA GLY A 735 8.30 18.47 -6.04
C GLY A 735 8.19 17.13 -6.76
N LEU A 736 8.96 16.92 -7.84
CA LEU A 736 9.05 15.65 -8.56
C LEU A 736 9.71 14.53 -7.74
N SER A 737 10.59 14.87 -6.79
CA SER A 737 11.18 13.90 -5.87
C SER A 737 10.23 13.62 -4.70
N TYR A 738 9.65 14.67 -4.12
CA TYR A 738 8.97 14.57 -2.82
C TYR A 738 7.51 14.14 -2.90
N LEU A 739 6.80 14.42 -4.01
CA LEU A 739 5.42 13.94 -4.17
C LEU A 739 5.36 12.41 -4.19
N PHE A 740 6.29 11.79 -4.92
CA PHE A 740 6.28 10.35 -5.20
C PHE A 740 7.15 9.52 -4.24
N SER A 741 8.04 10.13 -3.45
CA SER A 741 8.93 9.42 -2.51
C SER A 741 8.21 8.76 -1.36
N GLY A 742 8.76 7.69 -0.77
CA GLY A 742 8.28 7.14 0.51
C GLY A 742 8.52 8.07 1.70
N LEU A 743 8.19 7.63 2.92
CA LEU A 743 8.32 8.46 4.13
C LEU A 743 9.78 8.72 4.56
N PHE A 744 10.70 7.81 4.26
CA PHE A 744 12.10 7.95 4.63
C PHE A 744 12.89 8.73 3.57
N ILE A 745 13.03 10.04 3.80
CA ILE A 745 13.68 11.00 2.87
C ILE A 745 14.95 11.58 3.50
N GLY A 746 15.90 11.95 2.65
CA GLY A 746 17.15 12.61 3.02
C GLY A 746 18.40 11.88 2.52
N PRO A 747 19.60 12.35 2.88
CA PRO A 747 20.89 11.86 2.34
C PRO A 747 21.16 10.36 2.55
N THR A 748 20.51 9.78 3.56
CA THR A 748 20.66 8.37 3.94
C THR A 748 19.45 7.52 3.54
N SER A 749 18.52 8.07 2.76
CA SER A 749 17.35 7.35 2.24
C SER A 749 17.73 6.28 1.21
N GLN A 750 16.76 5.57 0.66
CA GLN A 750 17.00 4.60 -0.40
C GLN A 750 17.31 5.25 -1.76
N ALA A 751 16.87 6.49 -1.97
CA ALA A 751 16.96 7.20 -3.23
C ALA A 751 17.18 8.70 -3.01
N PRO A 752 18.29 9.11 -2.37
CA PRO A 752 18.59 10.52 -2.13
C PRO A 752 18.76 11.28 -3.44
N ARG A 753 18.37 12.56 -3.42
CA ARG A 753 18.69 13.49 -4.51
C ARG A 753 20.18 13.77 -4.55
N VAL A 754 20.68 14.16 -5.73
CA VAL A 754 22.09 14.51 -5.93
C VAL A 754 22.54 15.70 -5.06
N ASP A 755 21.62 16.57 -4.65
CA ASP A 755 21.86 17.77 -3.84
C ASP A 755 21.51 17.64 -2.34
N GLU A 756 21.14 16.44 -1.86
CA GLU A 756 20.90 16.20 -0.43
C GLU A 756 22.13 15.68 0.32
N GLY A 757 23.14 15.20 -0.40
CA GLY A 757 24.33 14.53 0.14
C GLY A 757 25.50 15.47 0.42
N ARG A 758 26.45 15.53 -0.53
CA ARG A 758 27.70 16.28 -0.38
C ARG A 758 27.55 17.69 -0.95
N ASN A 759 28.12 18.68 -0.26
CA ASN A 759 28.01 20.10 -0.65
C ASN A 759 28.64 20.40 -2.01
N GLU A 760 29.70 19.66 -2.37
CA GLU A 760 30.43 19.81 -3.63
C GLU A 760 29.80 19.06 -4.82
N SER A 761 28.82 18.18 -4.59
CA SER A 761 28.25 17.31 -5.65
C SER A 761 27.78 18.10 -6.88
N LEU A 762 27.07 19.21 -6.65
CA LEU A 762 26.54 20.02 -7.76
C LEU A 762 27.62 20.75 -8.55
N TYR A 763 28.73 21.13 -7.90
CA TYR A 763 29.86 21.75 -8.59
C TYR A 763 30.55 20.74 -9.52
N GLU A 764 30.81 19.53 -9.03
CA GLU A 764 31.40 18.46 -9.86
C GLU A 764 30.43 18.00 -10.96
N LEU A 765 29.12 17.98 -10.70
CA LEU A 765 28.10 17.68 -11.70
C LEU A 765 28.04 18.71 -12.83
N GLU A 766 28.21 19.99 -12.54
CA GLU A 766 28.32 21.03 -13.58
C GLU A 766 29.54 20.81 -14.49
N ILE A 767 30.67 20.36 -13.92
CA ILE A 767 31.87 19.99 -14.70
C ILE A 767 31.56 18.78 -15.57
N ALA A 768 30.95 17.73 -15.02
CA ALA A 768 30.56 16.54 -15.78
C ALA A 768 29.60 16.90 -16.95
N PHE A 769 28.61 17.77 -16.70
CA PHE A 769 27.71 18.27 -17.73
C PHE A 769 28.41 19.08 -18.82
N SER A 770 29.46 19.83 -18.48
CA SER A 770 30.26 20.57 -19.47
C SER A 770 31.01 19.66 -20.46
N GLN A 771 31.31 18.43 -20.04
CA GLN A 771 31.98 17.41 -20.84
C GLN A 771 30.99 16.48 -21.57
N MET A 772 29.68 16.63 -21.31
CA MET A 772 28.67 15.75 -21.88
C MET A 772 28.38 16.12 -23.34
N PRO A 773 28.43 15.16 -24.28
CA PRO A 773 28.09 15.39 -25.68
C PRO A 773 26.63 15.84 -25.85
N LYS A 774 26.37 16.66 -26.88
CA LYS A 774 25.05 17.28 -27.14
C LYS A 774 24.23 16.61 -28.25
N GLU A 775 24.83 15.67 -28.97
CA GLU A 775 24.21 15.00 -30.12
C GLU A 775 24.30 13.48 -29.92
N GLU A 776 23.82 12.72 -30.91
CA GLU A 776 23.97 11.27 -30.88
C GLU A 776 25.44 10.86 -30.83
N ILE A 777 25.77 9.90 -29.97
CA ILE A 777 27.14 9.44 -29.76
C ILE A 777 27.34 7.98 -30.14
N SER A 778 28.57 7.66 -30.58
CA SER A 778 29.00 6.28 -30.80
C SER A 778 29.66 5.63 -29.59
N GLN A 779 29.86 6.38 -28.50
CA GLN A 779 30.63 5.96 -27.30
C GLN A 779 29.74 5.92 -26.04
N PRO A 780 28.79 4.97 -25.95
CA PRO A 780 27.79 4.94 -24.86
C PRO A 780 28.40 4.81 -23.45
N TRP A 781 29.62 4.27 -23.33
CA TRP A 781 30.34 4.15 -22.07
C TRP A 781 30.66 5.50 -21.40
N LEU A 782 30.71 6.59 -22.17
CA LEU A 782 31.04 7.93 -21.66
C LEU A 782 29.97 8.44 -20.69
N VAL A 783 28.69 8.12 -20.95
CA VAL A 783 27.56 8.54 -20.11
C VAL A 783 27.72 8.05 -18.68
N ASP A 784 28.04 6.77 -18.53
CA ASP A 784 28.28 6.15 -17.24
C ASP A 784 29.51 6.74 -16.54
N ARG A 785 30.62 6.91 -17.25
CA ARG A 785 31.87 7.40 -16.66
C ARG A 785 31.79 8.84 -16.16
N LEU A 786 30.97 9.68 -16.79
CA LEU A 786 30.75 11.05 -16.34
C LEU A 786 29.86 11.13 -15.09
N LEU A 787 28.91 10.20 -14.90
CA LEU A 787 27.86 10.32 -13.89
C LEU A 787 27.98 9.35 -12.71
N ARG A 788 28.62 8.19 -12.89
CA ARG A 788 28.63 7.07 -11.90
C ARG A 788 29.08 7.47 -10.51
N ASN A 789 30.06 8.35 -10.39
CA ASN A 789 30.59 8.77 -9.09
C ASN A 789 29.84 9.95 -8.47
N LEU A 790 28.87 10.52 -9.20
CA LEU A 790 28.08 11.68 -8.79
C LEU A 790 26.64 11.28 -8.44
N LEU A 791 26.07 10.29 -9.13
CA LEU A 791 24.76 9.71 -8.84
C LEU A 791 24.89 8.56 -7.83
N VAL A 792 25.23 8.92 -6.59
CA VAL A 792 25.50 7.99 -5.48
C VAL A 792 24.96 8.52 -4.16
N ASP A 793 24.72 7.63 -3.19
CA ASP A 793 24.52 8.06 -1.81
C ASP A 793 25.81 8.59 -1.16
N ILE A 794 25.71 9.02 0.10
CA ILE A 794 26.87 9.52 0.87
C ILE A 794 28.01 8.49 0.99
N SER A 795 27.71 7.19 0.90
CA SER A 795 28.67 6.09 0.97
C SER A 795 29.32 5.74 -0.38
N GLY A 796 28.85 6.32 -1.48
CA GLY A 796 29.31 6.02 -2.83
C GLY A 796 28.55 4.86 -3.51
N ASN A 797 27.38 4.49 -2.99
CA ASN A 797 26.56 3.42 -3.56
C ASN A 797 25.65 3.96 -4.67
N THR A 798 25.88 3.52 -5.90
CA THR A 798 25.13 3.89 -7.11
C THR A 798 23.70 3.34 -7.12
N HIS A 799 23.48 2.18 -6.50
CA HIS A 799 22.17 1.57 -6.32
C HIS A 799 21.28 2.37 -5.35
N ARG A 800 21.85 3.34 -4.61
CA ARG A 800 21.15 4.21 -3.67
C ARG A 800 21.18 5.65 -4.16
N SER A 801 20.59 5.89 -5.32
CA SER A 801 20.44 7.21 -5.90
C SER A 801 19.05 7.34 -6.52
N GLU A 802 18.51 8.57 -6.57
CA GLU A 802 17.23 8.83 -7.25
C GLU A 802 17.25 8.38 -8.71
N PHE A 803 18.34 8.66 -9.41
CA PHE A 803 18.63 8.24 -10.77
C PHE A 803 19.72 7.16 -10.77
N CYS A 804 19.30 5.90 -10.70
CA CYS A 804 20.22 4.77 -10.63
C CYS A 804 20.65 4.33 -12.03
N ILE A 805 21.98 4.35 -12.24
CA ILE A 805 22.61 4.00 -13.52
C ILE A 805 23.31 2.63 -13.51
N ASP A 806 23.05 1.79 -12.50
CA ASP A 806 23.70 0.47 -12.40
C ASP A 806 23.36 -0.45 -13.56
N LYS A 807 22.14 -0.34 -14.09
CA LYS A 807 21.69 -1.07 -15.28
C LYS A 807 21.93 -0.31 -16.58
N LEU A 808 22.59 0.86 -16.55
CA LEU A 808 22.78 1.69 -17.75
C LEU A 808 23.97 1.17 -18.58
N TYR A 809 25.20 1.34 -18.08
CA TYR A 809 26.40 0.83 -18.74
C TYR A 809 27.45 0.43 -17.70
N SER A 810 27.27 -0.71 -17.02
CA SER A 810 28.27 -1.18 -16.06
C SER A 810 29.63 -1.46 -16.75
N PRO A 811 30.74 -1.00 -16.17
CA PRO A 811 32.06 -1.26 -16.72
C PRO A 811 32.58 -2.68 -16.46
N ASP A 812 32.04 -3.38 -15.47
CA ASP A 812 32.62 -4.62 -14.94
C ASP A 812 32.36 -5.85 -15.81
N SER A 813 31.28 -5.85 -16.59
CA SER A 813 30.92 -6.96 -17.48
C SER A 813 30.09 -6.50 -18.68
N SER A 814 30.14 -7.26 -19.79
CA SER A 814 29.27 -7.03 -20.95
C SER A 814 27.80 -7.30 -20.63
N SER A 815 27.50 -8.22 -19.70
CA SER A 815 26.14 -8.52 -19.25
C SER A 815 25.53 -7.42 -18.37
N GLY A 816 26.33 -6.54 -17.79
CA GLY A 816 25.88 -5.38 -17.01
C GLY A 816 25.54 -4.13 -17.83
N ARG A 817 25.66 -4.19 -19.16
CA ARG A 817 25.40 -3.06 -20.07
C ARG A 817 24.01 -3.19 -20.69
N LEU A 818 22.96 -2.80 -19.96
CA LEU A 818 21.56 -3.01 -20.40
C LEU A 818 20.94 -1.76 -21.06
N GLY A 819 21.53 -0.58 -20.89
CA GLY A 819 20.98 0.68 -21.39
C GLY A 819 19.74 1.14 -20.63
N ILE A 820 19.58 0.73 -19.38
CA ILE A 820 18.40 1.01 -18.55
C ILE A 820 18.76 2.00 -17.43
N LEU A 821 17.97 3.04 -17.27
CA LEU A 821 17.96 3.95 -16.13
C LEU A 821 16.80 3.58 -15.20
N GLU A 822 17.05 3.61 -13.90
CA GLU A 822 16.04 3.33 -12.89
C GLU A 822 15.73 4.58 -12.06
N PHE A 823 14.45 4.91 -11.96
CA PHE A 823 13.92 5.97 -11.13
C PHE A 823 13.52 5.39 -9.79
N ARG A 824 14.30 5.65 -8.74
CA ARG A 824 14.14 4.97 -7.45
C ARG A 824 13.34 5.76 -6.41
N ALA A 825 13.18 7.06 -6.60
CA ALA A 825 12.41 7.92 -5.68
C ALA A 825 10.88 7.84 -5.91
N PHE A 826 10.39 6.70 -6.39
CA PHE A 826 8.97 6.42 -6.59
C PHE A 826 8.54 5.34 -5.61
N GLU A 827 7.61 5.69 -4.73
CA GLU A 827 6.89 4.74 -3.88
C GLU A 827 5.78 4.06 -4.69
N MET A 828 5.43 2.83 -4.29
CA MET A 828 4.35 2.05 -4.91
C MET A 828 3.00 2.76 -4.84
N PRO A 829 2.36 3.10 -5.99
CA PRO A 829 1.04 3.70 -5.99
C PRO A 829 -0.04 2.66 -5.63
N PRO A 830 -1.06 3.06 -4.84
CA PRO A 830 -2.14 2.17 -4.42
C PRO A 830 -3.04 1.71 -5.58
N HIS A 831 -3.05 2.42 -6.71
CA HIS A 831 -3.96 2.15 -7.83
C HIS A 831 -3.22 2.08 -9.19
N PRO A 832 -3.60 1.15 -10.11
CA PRO A 832 -2.91 0.97 -11.39
C PRO A 832 -2.95 2.23 -12.27
N ARG A 833 -4.09 2.94 -12.31
CA ARG A 833 -4.18 4.21 -13.06
C ARG A 833 -3.23 5.30 -12.52
N MET A 834 -2.96 5.34 -11.21
CA MET A 834 -1.96 6.26 -10.66
C MET A 834 -0.56 5.86 -11.17
N SER A 835 -0.19 4.58 -11.08
CA SER A 835 1.07 4.09 -11.64
C SER A 835 1.25 4.46 -13.12
N LEU A 836 0.19 4.33 -13.93
CA LEU A 836 0.21 4.74 -15.33
C LEU A 836 0.42 6.25 -15.52
N VAL A 837 -0.16 7.11 -14.68
CA VAL A 837 0.08 8.56 -14.75
C VAL A 837 1.54 8.92 -14.39
N GLN A 838 2.17 8.23 -13.42
CA GLN A 838 3.60 8.39 -13.16
C GLN A 838 4.43 8.01 -14.39
N MET A 839 4.12 6.88 -15.02
CA MET A 839 4.81 6.44 -16.22
C MET A 839 4.59 7.40 -17.41
N LEU A 840 3.38 7.95 -17.56
CA LEU A 840 3.07 8.93 -18.59
C LEU A 840 3.84 10.24 -18.40
N LEU A 841 3.94 10.74 -17.16
CA LEU A 841 4.76 11.90 -16.82
C LEU A 841 6.21 11.69 -17.30
N LEU A 842 6.78 10.54 -16.96
CA LEU A 842 8.13 10.15 -17.34
C LEU A 842 8.32 10.03 -18.86
N ARG A 843 7.40 9.34 -19.57
CA ARG A 843 7.43 9.25 -21.06
C ARG A 843 7.38 10.62 -21.71
N THR A 844 6.47 11.46 -21.24
CA THR A 844 6.23 12.79 -21.81
C THR A 844 7.43 13.70 -21.62
N LEU A 845 8.03 13.71 -20.42
CA LEU A 845 9.24 14.50 -20.13
C LEU A 845 10.43 14.03 -20.98
N LEU A 846 10.61 12.71 -21.14
CA LEU A 846 11.65 12.17 -22.01
C LEU A 846 11.46 12.62 -23.46
N MET A 847 10.23 12.52 -24.00
CA MET A 847 9.93 12.94 -25.37
C MET A 847 10.15 14.45 -25.56
N MET A 848 9.73 15.26 -24.59
CA MET A 848 9.94 16.70 -24.59
C MET A 848 11.44 17.06 -24.61
N PHE A 849 12.25 16.41 -23.78
CA PHE A 849 13.71 16.64 -23.76
C PHE A 849 14.43 16.08 -24.98
N TRP A 850 13.88 15.03 -25.61
CA TRP A 850 14.37 14.53 -26.90
C TRP A 850 14.24 15.60 -27.99
N HIS A 851 13.08 16.28 -28.05
CA HIS A 851 12.83 17.39 -28.97
C HIS A 851 13.67 18.62 -28.64
N LYS A 852 13.68 19.01 -27.36
CA LYS A 852 14.38 20.20 -26.89
C LYS A 852 15.04 19.95 -25.54
N PRO A 853 16.37 19.71 -25.53
CA PRO A 853 17.11 19.50 -24.30
C PRO A 853 16.98 20.67 -23.31
N TYR A 854 16.86 20.35 -22.02
CA TYR A 854 16.74 21.31 -20.93
C TYR A 854 18.12 21.71 -20.40
N GLU A 855 18.75 22.70 -21.05
CA GLU A 855 20.10 23.17 -20.71
C GLU A 855 20.06 24.42 -19.82
N HIS A 856 20.00 24.23 -18.50
CA HIS A 856 20.03 25.32 -17.52
C HIS A 856 21.14 25.14 -16.46
N ARG A 857 21.40 26.18 -15.67
CA ARG A 857 22.34 26.13 -14.54
C ARG A 857 21.64 25.57 -13.31
N LEU A 858 22.31 24.66 -12.61
CA LEU A 858 21.79 24.05 -11.38
C LEU A 858 21.57 25.09 -10.28
N VAL A 859 20.52 24.90 -9.49
CA VAL A 859 20.11 25.79 -8.39
C VAL A 859 20.74 25.31 -7.09
N ARG A 860 21.23 26.23 -6.24
CA ARG A 860 21.79 25.89 -4.91
C ARG A 860 20.73 26.08 -3.82
N TRP A 861 19.83 25.11 -3.67
CA TRP A 861 18.70 25.18 -2.72
C TRP A 861 19.12 25.28 -1.26
N GLY A 862 20.19 24.58 -0.86
CA GLY A 862 20.62 24.53 0.54
C GLY A 862 19.50 24.04 1.46
N THR A 863 19.28 24.72 2.58
CA THR A 863 18.24 24.33 3.56
C THR A 863 16.81 24.59 3.07
N GLU A 864 16.60 25.40 2.02
CA GLU A 864 15.27 25.63 1.44
C GLU A 864 14.63 24.33 0.95
N LEU A 865 15.44 23.36 0.54
CA LEU A 865 15.00 22.04 0.10
C LEU A 865 14.18 21.35 1.20
N HIS A 866 14.67 21.38 2.44
CA HIS A 866 14.03 20.72 3.59
C HIS A 866 13.09 21.64 4.38
N ASP A 867 13.01 22.93 4.04
CA ASP A 867 12.09 23.87 4.68
C ASP A 867 10.83 24.12 3.83
N ARG A 868 10.99 24.48 2.55
CA ARG A 868 9.89 24.80 1.63
C ARG A 868 9.33 23.55 0.95
N PHE A 869 10.18 22.80 0.24
CA PHE A 869 9.74 21.71 -0.64
C PHE A 869 9.32 20.43 0.09
N MET A 870 9.24 20.48 1.42
CA MET A 870 8.60 19.45 2.25
C MET A 870 7.19 19.82 2.69
N LEU A 871 6.74 21.03 2.37
CA LEU A 871 5.38 21.51 2.63
C LEU A 871 4.49 21.30 1.38
N PRO A 872 3.27 20.77 1.54
CA PRO A 872 2.34 20.48 0.43
C PRO A 872 2.14 21.65 -0.53
N HIS A 873 2.04 22.88 -0.03
CA HIS A 873 1.83 24.06 -0.87
C HIS A 873 2.95 24.28 -1.87
N TYR A 874 4.21 24.27 -1.43
CA TYR A 874 5.34 24.55 -2.32
C TYR A 874 5.63 23.38 -3.26
N VAL A 875 5.38 22.14 -2.83
CA VAL A 875 5.40 20.98 -3.74
C VAL A 875 4.35 21.14 -4.84
N TRP A 876 3.14 21.57 -4.49
CA TRP A 876 2.05 21.76 -5.45
C TRP A 876 2.31 22.91 -6.43
N GLU A 877 2.85 24.05 -5.96
CA GLU A 877 3.25 25.14 -6.85
C GLU A 877 4.39 24.73 -7.80
N ASP A 878 5.38 23.97 -7.31
CA ASP A 878 6.47 23.48 -8.16
C ASP A 878 5.96 22.51 -9.24
N LEU A 879 5.01 21.63 -8.90
CA LEU A 879 4.37 20.74 -9.88
C LEU A 879 3.46 21.48 -10.86
N ARG A 880 2.85 22.59 -10.42
CA ARG A 880 2.12 23.49 -11.32
C ARG A 880 3.06 24.05 -12.39
N ASP A 881 4.24 24.54 -11.99
CA ASP A 881 5.25 25.03 -12.93
C ASP A 881 5.69 23.94 -13.92
N VAL A 882 5.85 22.69 -13.45
CA VAL A 882 6.15 21.54 -14.33
C VAL A 882 5.04 21.30 -15.34
N CYS A 883 3.77 21.27 -14.90
CA CYS A 883 2.63 21.03 -15.78
C CYS A 883 2.45 22.17 -16.79
N GLU A 884 2.55 23.43 -16.35
CA GLU A 884 2.52 24.60 -17.23
C GLU A 884 3.64 24.56 -18.27
N PHE A 885 4.85 24.16 -17.87
CA PHE A 885 5.96 23.98 -18.79
C PHE A 885 5.66 22.91 -19.85
N MET A 886 5.12 21.75 -19.46
CA MET A 886 4.72 20.68 -20.39
C MET A 886 3.62 21.15 -21.35
N GLN A 887 2.63 21.88 -20.86
CA GLN A 887 1.55 22.46 -21.66
C GLN A 887 2.09 23.46 -22.69
N LEU A 888 3.03 24.32 -22.29
CA LEU A 888 3.72 25.25 -23.20
C LEU A 888 4.55 24.52 -24.27
N GLN A 889 5.05 23.32 -23.99
CA GLN A 889 5.70 22.47 -24.99
C GLN A 889 4.72 21.65 -25.84
N GLY A 890 3.40 21.82 -25.67
CA GLY A 890 2.37 21.18 -26.49
C GLY A 890 1.85 19.85 -25.93
N TYR A 891 2.19 19.49 -24.69
CA TYR A 891 1.67 18.31 -24.00
C TYR A 891 0.64 18.73 -22.95
N PRO A 892 -0.67 18.52 -23.16
CA PRO A 892 -1.74 19.00 -22.27
C PRO A 892 -1.86 18.21 -20.95
N PHE A 893 -0.73 17.96 -20.27
CA PHE A 893 -0.68 17.30 -18.97
C PHE A 893 -1.28 18.23 -17.90
N GLN A 894 -2.33 17.77 -17.24
CA GLN A 894 -3.10 18.59 -16.29
C GLN A 894 -2.60 18.39 -14.86
N LEU A 895 -2.56 19.47 -14.07
CA LEU A 895 -2.12 19.41 -12.68
C LEU A 895 -3.08 18.56 -11.83
N GLU A 896 -4.37 18.59 -12.14
CA GLU A 896 -5.43 17.84 -11.46
C GLU A 896 -5.20 16.32 -11.55
N TRP A 897 -4.44 15.83 -12.54
CA TRP A 897 -4.07 14.41 -12.64
C TRP A 897 -3.11 13.96 -11.52
N LEU A 898 -2.50 14.92 -10.82
CA LEU A 898 -1.59 14.68 -9.69
C LEU A 898 -2.27 14.80 -8.31
N GLU A 899 -3.53 15.24 -8.24
CA GLU A 899 -4.27 15.39 -6.97
C GLU A 899 -4.35 14.09 -6.14
N PRO A 900 -4.56 12.90 -6.73
CA PRO A 900 -4.58 11.65 -5.95
C PRO A 900 -3.24 11.36 -5.27
N PHE A 901 -2.11 11.77 -5.87
CA PHE A 901 -0.80 11.64 -5.24
C PHE A 901 -0.60 12.66 -4.12
N LEU A 902 -1.14 13.87 -4.30
CA LEU A 902 -1.10 14.90 -3.27
C LEU A 902 -1.85 14.45 -2.02
N GLU A 903 -3.06 13.92 -2.17
CA GLU A 903 -3.84 13.40 -1.04
C GLU A 903 -3.18 12.15 -0.41
N PHE A 904 -2.59 11.27 -1.21
CA PHE A 904 -1.87 10.10 -0.70
C PHE A 904 -0.61 10.51 0.11
N ARG A 905 0.17 11.48 -0.38
CA ARG A 905 1.41 11.93 0.26
C ARG A 905 1.16 12.86 1.44
N PHE A 906 0.19 13.76 1.30
CA PHE A 906 -0.10 14.86 2.24
C PHE A 906 -1.56 14.82 2.69
N PRO A 907 -1.99 13.72 3.36
CA PRO A 907 -3.39 13.55 3.71
C PRO A 907 -3.91 14.70 4.58
N HIS A 908 -5.13 15.10 4.29
CA HIS A 908 -5.81 16.19 4.99
C HIS A 908 -6.30 15.75 6.38
N TYR A 909 -6.01 16.54 7.42
CA TYR A 909 -6.46 16.25 8.80
C TYR A 909 -7.78 16.93 9.14
N GLY A 910 -7.95 18.20 8.80
CA GLY A 910 -9.18 18.91 9.10
C GLY A 910 -9.16 20.41 8.78
N ARG A 911 -10.35 21.01 8.76
CA ARG A 911 -10.57 22.44 8.58
C ARG A 911 -11.48 22.99 9.67
N VAL A 912 -11.26 24.24 10.07
CA VAL A 912 -12.17 25.02 10.92
C VAL A 912 -12.38 26.40 10.31
N ASN A 913 -13.64 26.85 10.29
CA ASN A 913 -13.99 28.20 9.88
C ASN A 913 -14.27 29.04 11.14
N ILE A 914 -13.52 30.13 11.30
CA ILE A 914 -13.66 31.08 12.40
C ILE A 914 -13.99 32.44 11.78
N ARG A 915 -15.29 32.78 11.76
CA ARG A 915 -15.80 33.91 10.97
C ARG A 915 -15.43 33.69 9.49
N ASP A 916 -14.79 34.66 8.86
CA ASP A 916 -14.35 34.61 7.46
C ASP A 916 -12.93 34.05 7.29
N ILE A 917 -12.31 33.57 8.38
CA ILE A 917 -10.96 33.00 8.38
C ILE A 917 -11.05 31.49 8.47
N GLN A 918 -10.44 30.79 7.51
CA GLN A 918 -10.35 29.34 7.51
C GLN A 918 -8.95 28.90 7.89
N ILE A 919 -8.84 27.92 8.80
CA ILE A 919 -7.60 27.23 9.14
C ILE A 919 -7.71 25.79 8.63
N GLU A 920 -6.70 25.35 7.90
CA GLU A 920 -6.56 24.00 7.36
C GLU A 920 -5.26 23.37 7.84
N LEU A 921 -5.34 22.12 8.30
CA LEU A 921 -4.20 21.30 8.72
C LEU A 921 -4.02 20.12 7.76
N GLN A 922 -2.80 19.95 7.25
CA GLN A 922 -2.41 18.83 6.38
C GLN A 922 -1.08 18.25 6.84
N THR A 923 -0.87 16.95 6.60
CA THR A 923 0.44 16.31 6.81
C THR A 923 1.50 17.00 5.93
N ALA A 924 2.74 17.09 6.41
CA ALA A 924 3.88 17.51 5.62
C ALA A 924 5.02 16.48 5.75
N ILE A 925 6.01 16.57 4.86
CA ILE A 925 7.16 15.68 4.90
C ILE A 925 8.13 16.13 6.00
N GLU A 926 8.71 15.16 6.70
CA GLU A 926 9.80 15.38 7.65
C GLU A 926 10.90 14.35 7.35
N PRO A 927 12.15 14.79 7.12
CA PRO A 927 13.25 13.86 6.85
C PRO A 927 13.64 13.17 8.14
N TRP A 928 13.72 11.84 8.12
CA TRP A 928 14.18 11.07 9.27
C TRP A 928 15.69 10.87 9.19
N HIS A 929 16.38 11.24 10.26
CA HIS A 929 17.83 11.14 10.29
C HIS A 929 18.26 9.77 10.82
N VAL A 930 19.24 9.16 10.16
CA VAL A 930 19.94 7.99 10.68
C VAL A 930 20.83 8.43 11.85
N MET A 931 20.68 7.74 12.97
CA MET A 931 21.40 7.97 14.21
C MET A 931 22.82 7.38 14.17
N GLY A 932 23.61 7.71 15.20
CA GLY A 932 24.91 7.08 15.42
C GLY A 932 24.80 5.55 15.57
N GLU A 933 25.93 4.87 15.36
CA GLU A 933 26.02 3.41 15.49
C GLU A 933 25.77 2.94 16.93
N GLU A 934 24.92 1.92 17.07
CA GLU A 934 24.64 1.25 18.35
C GLU A 934 25.09 -0.21 18.29
N VAL A 935 25.75 -0.68 19.35
CA VAL A 935 26.17 -2.09 19.46
C VAL A 935 25.01 -2.90 20.02
N THR A 936 24.46 -3.77 19.19
CA THR A 936 23.45 -4.76 19.58
C THR A 936 24.08 -6.14 19.79
N ARG A 937 23.36 -7.07 20.43
CA ARG A 937 23.81 -8.47 20.59
C ARG A 937 24.11 -9.16 19.25
N GLY A 938 23.56 -8.66 18.14
CA GLY A 938 23.75 -9.21 16.78
C GLY A 938 24.69 -8.40 15.88
N GLY A 939 25.35 -7.34 16.37
CA GLY A 939 26.24 -6.48 15.59
C GLY A 939 25.89 -4.99 15.70
N THR A 940 26.43 -4.17 14.81
CA THR A 940 26.18 -2.73 14.78
C THR A 940 24.86 -2.42 14.06
N SER A 941 23.93 -1.73 14.70
CA SER A 941 22.71 -1.20 14.09
C SER A 941 22.78 0.32 13.98
N ARG A 942 22.01 0.89 13.05
CA ARG A 942 21.80 2.34 12.96
C ARG A 942 20.30 2.59 13.04
N PHE A 943 19.88 3.22 14.14
CA PHE A 943 18.48 3.57 14.35
C PHE A 943 18.08 4.77 13.49
N VAL A 944 16.81 4.90 13.12
CA VAL A 944 16.28 6.05 12.39
C VAL A 944 15.33 6.81 13.32
N ASP A 945 15.56 8.10 13.53
CA ASP A 945 14.70 8.91 14.39
C ASP A 945 13.41 9.32 13.65
N SER A 946 12.39 8.48 13.75
CA SER A 946 11.04 8.74 13.25
C SER A 946 10.11 9.40 14.28
N SER A 947 10.67 9.96 15.36
CA SER A 947 9.89 10.58 16.44
C SER A 947 9.42 12.00 16.14
N VAL A 948 10.00 12.61 15.11
CA VAL A 948 9.71 13.98 14.68
C VAL A 948 8.79 13.91 13.47
N GLU A 949 7.75 14.74 13.50
CA GLU A 949 6.79 14.90 12.41
C GLU A 949 6.68 16.36 12.02
N ARG A 950 6.10 16.59 10.84
CA ARG A 950 5.77 17.91 10.34
C ARG A 950 4.34 17.94 9.82
N MET A 951 3.68 19.07 10.02
CA MET A 951 2.42 19.39 9.36
C MET A 951 2.49 20.78 8.72
N GLN A 952 1.68 21.01 7.70
CA GLN A 952 1.43 22.33 7.17
C GLN A 952 0.12 22.87 7.76
N VAL A 953 0.17 24.12 8.20
CA VAL A 953 -1.02 24.92 8.43
C VAL A 953 -1.19 25.92 7.30
N ARG A 954 -2.37 25.95 6.70
CA ARG A 954 -2.80 26.94 5.71
C ARG A 954 -3.92 27.78 6.31
N VAL A 955 -3.85 29.09 6.11
CA VAL A 955 -4.86 30.04 6.58
C VAL A 955 -5.36 30.87 5.41
N HIS A 956 -6.68 30.94 5.22
CA HIS A 956 -7.32 31.79 4.22
C HIS A 956 -8.18 32.87 4.88
N GLY A 957 -8.31 34.02 4.23
CA GLY A 957 -9.12 35.16 4.72
C GLY A 957 -8.46 35.96 5.84
N LEU A 958 -7.18 35.73 6.14
CA LEU A 958 -6.47 36.39 7.23
C LEU A 958 -6.18 37.86 6.89
N SER A 959 -6.69 38.79 7.69
CA SER A 959 -6.32 40.21 7.60
C SER A 959 -4.97 40.46 8.27
N GLU A 960 -3.98 40.84 7.48
CA GLU A 960 -2.63 41.14 7.96
C GLU A 960 -2.65 42.25 9.04
N GLY A 961 -1.81 42.09 10.08
CA GLY A 961 -1.67 43.07 11.15
C GLY A 961 -2.72 43.01 12.27
N ARG A 962 -3.89 42.38 12.05
CA ARG A 962 -4.91 42.21 13.12
C ARG A 962 -4.87 40.82 13.75
N TYR A 963 -4.85 39.78 12.92
CA TYR A 963 -4.94 38.41 13.39
C TYR A 963 -3.58 37.72 13.33
N VAL A 964 -3.28 36.94 14.36
CA VAL A 964 -2.09 36.07 14.38
C VAL A 964 -2.50 34.66 14.74
N LEU A 965 -1.90 33.67 14.07
CA LEU A 965 -2.04 32.28 14.43
C LEU A 965 -0.94 31.90 15.43
N VAL A 966 -1.30 31.22 16.50
CA VAL A 966 -0.35 30.59 17.41
C VAL A 966 -0.58 29.09 17.51
N CYS A 967 0.48 28.32 17.74
CA CYS A 967 0.44 26.90 18.03
C CYS A 967 1.09 26.66 19.40
N ASN A 968 0.37 26.08 20.36
CA ASN A 968 0.81 25.90 21.75
C ASN A 968 1.39 27.20 22.37
N GLY A 969 0.73 28.33 22.09
CA GLY A 969 1.13 29.65 22.56
C GLY A 969 2.29 30.31 21.81
N ARG A 970 2.91 29.63 20.83
CA ARG A 970 4.01 30.16 20.00
C ARG A 970 3.49 30.70 18.69
N ARG A 971 3.96 31.88 18.29
CA ARG A 971 3.53 32.51 17.03
C ARG A 971 4.00 31.71 15.82
N VAL A 972 3.06 31.36 14.95
CA VAL A 972 3.34 30.64 13.70
C VAL A 972 3.93 31.62 12.67
N PRO A 973 5.06 31.31 12.02
CA PRO A 973 5.67 32.14 10.97
C PRO A 973 4.91 31.96 9.65
N LEU A 974 3.72 32.55 9.57
CA LEU A 974 2.89 32.52 8.37
C LEU A 974 3.56 33.27 7.21
N ASN A 975 3.72 32.58 6.08
CA ASN A 975 4.31 33.12 4.86
C ASN A 975 3.23 33.29 3.79
N PHE A 976 3.25 34.43 3.10
CA PHE A 976 2.28 34.78 2.05
C PHE A 976 2.44 33.90 0.82
N THR A 977 1.34 33.37 0.27
CA THR A 977 1.38 32.45 -0.87
C THR A 977 1.35 33.13 -2.24
N GLY A 978 1.16 34.46 -2.28
CA GLY A 978 0.83 35.18 -3.52
C GLY A 978 -0.65 35.51 -3.65
N THR A 979 -1.52 34.77 -2.97
CA THR A 979 -2.97 34.99 -2.94
C THR A 979 -3.36 35.86 -1.75
N HIS A 980 -4.07 36.96 -1.99
CA HIS A 980 -4.45 37.91 -0.94
C HIS A 980 -5.21 37.23 0.21
N GLY A 981 -4.68 37.37 1.43
CA GLY A 981 -5.28 36.79 2.63
C GLY A 981 -4.98 35.31 2.85
N GLU A 982 -4.12 34.71 2.04
CA GLU A 982 -3.68 33.31 2.14
C GLU A 982 -2.23 33.19 2.60
N TYR A 983 -2.02 32.34 3.60
CA TYR A 983 -0.71 32.12 4.21
C TYR A 983 -0.49 30.65 4.56
N VAL A 984 0.77 30.22 4.55
CA VAL A 984 1.19 28.86 4.94
C VAL A 984 2.38 28.87 5.89
N ALA A 985 2.48 27.85 6.73
CA ALA A 985 3.67 27.57 7.53
C ALA A 985 3.76 26.07 7.86
N GLY A 986 4.99 25.58 8.05
CA GLY A 986 5.27 24.28 8.64
C GLY A 986 5.25 24.32 10.17
N ILE A 987 4.77 23.27 10.81
CA ILE A 987 4.90 23.03 12.26
C ILE A 987 5.68 21.73 12.43
N ARG A 988 6.89 21.83 12.98
CA ARG A 988 7.75 20.68 13.29
C ARG A 988 7.66 20.38 14.78
N TYR A 989 7.36 19.13 15.12
CA TYR A 989 7.06 18.73 16.49
C TYR A 989 7.49 17.28 16.77
N ARG A 990 7.69 16.96 18.05
CA ARG A 990 7.93 15.57 18.48
C ARG A 990 6.59 14.87 18.71
N ALA A 991 6.32 13.82 17.94
CA ALA A 991 5.08 13.05 17.96
C ALA A 991 5.08 11.98 19.07
N TRP A 992 6.20 11.27 19.25
CA TRP A 992 6.37 10.24 20.28
C TRP A 992 7.80 10.24 20.82
N GLN A 993 8.12 9.45 21.84
CA GLN A 993 9.45 9.47 22.48
C GLN A 993 10.10 8.07 22.46
N PRO A 994 10.96 7.76 21.47
CA PRO A 994 11.72 6.53 21.45
C PRO A 994 12.83 6.51 22.52
N PRO A 995 13.35 5.31 22.86
CA PRO A 995 14.52 5.18 23.72
C PRO A 995 15.79 5.81 23.12
N SER A 996 15.90 5.85 21.79
CA SER A 996 17.00 6.51 21.05
C SER A 996 16.41 7.56 20.11
N ALA A 997 16.82 8.82 20.24
CA ALA A 997 16.32 9.95 19.44
C ALA A 997 17.32 11.11 19.41
N LEU A 998 17.23 11.97 18.41
CA LEU A 998 17.87 13.29 18.46
C LEU A 998 17.22 14.09 19.59
N HIS A 999 18.02 14.75 20.44
CA HIS A 999 17.54 15.58 21.54
C HIS A 999 16.60 14.86 22.54
N PRO A 1000 17.09 13.84 23.29
CA PRO A 1000 16.24 12.95 24.10
C PRO A 1000 15.49 13.62 25.26
N LEU A 1001 15.92 14.83 25.68
CA LEU A 1001 15.27 15.59 26.76
C LEU A 1001 14.02 16.35 26.32
N ILE A 1002 13.74 16.38 25.02
CA ILE A 1002 12.55 17.06 24.48
C ILE A 1002 11.39 16.07 24.52
N GLY A 1003 10.33 16.39 25.26
CA GLY A 1003 9.13 15.56 25.36
C GLY A 1003 8.22 15.62 24.12
N VAL A 1004 7.12 14.88 24.18
CA VAL A 1004 6.08 14.85 23.15
C VAL A 1004 5.29 16.17 23.13
N HIS A 1005 5.02 16.70 21.94
CA HIS A 1005 4.21 17.89 21.72
C HIS A 1005 2.82 17.48 21.26
N SER A 1006 1.99 16.98 22.18
CA SER A 1006 0.60 16.62 21.89
C SER A 1006 -0.28 16.96 23.11
N PRO A 1007 -1.45 17.57 22.92
CA PRO A 1007 -2.00 18.03 21.65
C PRO A 1007 -1.28 19.28 21.08
N LEU A 1008 -1.48 19.52 19.78
CA LEU A 1008 -1.17 20.79 19.13
C LEU A 1008 -2.44 21.64 19.10
N VAL A 1009 -2.44 22.73 19.85
CA VAL A 1009 -3.56 23.67 19.97
C VAL A 1009 -3.26 24.90 19.12
N PHE A 1010 -4.11 25.13 18.11
CA PHE A 1010 -4.04 26.28 17.22
C PHE A 1010 -5.06 27.32 17.65
N ASP A 1011 -4.59 28.53 17.95
CA ASP A 1011 -5.42 29.66 18.36
C ASP A 1011 -5.29 30.81 17.35
N LEU A 1012 -6.44 31.32 16.91
CA LEU A 1012 -6.52 32.53 16.12
C LEU A 1012 -6.71 33.73 17.05
N VAL A 1013 -5.66 34.52 17.25
CA VAL A 1013 -5.62 35.61 18.21
C VAL A 1013 -5.94 36.94 17.53
N ASP A 1014 -6.94 37.65 18.04
CA ASP A 1014 -7.24 39.04 17.67
C ASP A 1014 -6.33 39.96 18.49
N THR A 1015 -5.25 40.44 17.89
CA THR A 1015 -4.21 41.24 18.56
C THR A 1015 -4.72 42.60 19.04
N PHE A 1016 -5.83 43.09 18.48
CA PHE A 1016 -6.45 44.35 18.92
C PHE A 1016 -7.18 44.17 20.26
N ASN A 1017 -7.64 42.95 20.54
CA ASN A 1017 -8.42 42.62 21.74
C ASN A 1017 -7.70 41.68 22.71
N GLY A 1018 -6.49 41.20 22.36
CA GLY A 1018 -5.66 40.35 23.22
C GLY A 1018 -6.26 38.99 23.58
N ARG A 1019 -7.11 38.42 22.71
CA ARG A 1019 -7.82 37.15 22.99
C ARG A 1019 -7.90 36.23 21.77
N SER A 1020 -7.94 34.93 22.02
CA SER A 1020 -8.33 33.94 21.01
C SER A 1020 -9.80 34.15 20.62
N ILE A 1021 -10.09 34.13 19.32
CA ILE A 1021 -11.47 34.21 18.78
C ILE A 1021 -12.00 32.86 18.30
N GLY A 1022 -11.17 31.82 18.39
CA GLY A 1022 -11.45 30.47 17.93
C GLY A 1022 -10.17 29.74 17.57
N GLY A 1023 -10.28 28.47 17.21
CA GLY A 1023 -9.14 27.64 16.88
C GLY A 1023 -9.52 26.18 16.70
N CYS A 1024 -8.52 25.32 16.57
CA CYS A 1024 -8.67 23.87 16.45
C CYS A 1024 -7.55 23.15 17.20
N THR A 1025 -7.77 21.88 17.49
CA THR A 1025 -6.80 21.04 18.21
C THR A 1025 -6.52 19.78 17.42
N TYR A 1026 -5.24 19.42 17.33
CA TYR A 1026 -4.78 18.19 16.72
C TYR A 1026 -4.10 17.29 17.76
N HIS A 1027 -4.42 16.00 17.73
CA HIS A 1027 -3.84 14.99 18.61
C HIS A 1027 -2.98 14.01 17.82
N VAL A 1028 -1.79 13.71 18.35
CA VAL A 1028 -0.91 12.71 17.72
C VAL A 1028 -1.49 11.29 17.85
N HIS A 1029 -2.13 11.00 19.00
CA HIS A 1029 -2.84 9.75 19.27
C HIS A 1029 -4.33 10.05 19.49
N HIS A 1030 -5.15 9.00 19.65
CA HIS A 1030 -6.56 9.18 19.93
C HIS A 1030 -6.77 10.03 21.20
N ALA A 1031 -7.64 11.05 21.12
CA ALA A 1031 -7.80 12.04 22.19
C ALA A 1031 -8.26 11.44 23.53
N GLY A 1032 -8.96 10.30 23.50
CA GLY A 1032 -9.35 9.55 24.70
C GLY A 1032 -8.24 8.68 25.30
N GLY A 1033 -6.97 8.82 24.88
CA GLY A 1033 -5.83 8.08 25.42
C GLY A 1033 -5.68 6.65 24.90
N ARG A 1034 -6.47 6.25 23.88
CA ARG A 1034 -6.36 4.95 23.22
C ARG A 1034 -5.09 4.93 22.36
N SER A 1035 -4.17 4.03 22.69
CA SER A 1035 -3.07 3.66 21.81
C SER A 1035 -3.47 2.39 21.06
N TYR A 1036 -3.30 2.39 19.75
CA TYR A 1036 -3.56 1.20 18.95
C TYR A 1036 -2.31 0.34 18.92
N ASP A 1037 -2.44 -0.92 19.32
CA ASP A 1037 -1.36 -1.90 19.25
C ASP A 1037 -1.32 -2.61 17.88
N THR A 1038 -2.41 -2.51 17.11
CA THR A 1038 -2.57 -3.16 15.80
C THR A 1038 -2.71 -2.14 14.68
N PHE A 1039 -2.26 -2.53 13.49
CA PHE A 1039 -2.48 -1.75 12.28
C PHE A 1039 -3.95 -1.77 11.86
N PRO A 1040 -4.45 -0.72 11.17
CA PRO A 1040 -5.79 -0.74 10.60
C PRO A 1040 -6.00 -1.95 9.68
N VAL A 1041 -7.16 -2.60 9.77
CA VAL A 1041 -7.49 -3.77 8.94
C VAL A 1041 -7.95 -3.39 7.53
N ASN A 1042 -8.39 -2.14 7.34
CA ASN A 1042 -8.81 -1.61 6.04
C ASN A 1042 -8.74 -0.07 6.00
N ALA A 1043 -8.99 0.50 4.81
CA ALA A 1043 -8.95 1.93 4.58
C ALA A 1043 -10.01 2.73 5.39
N TYR A 1044 -11.18 2.15 5.66
CA TYR A 1044 -12.22 2.80 6.48
C TYR A 1044 -11.76 2.97 7.92
N GLU A 1045 -11.17 1.94 8.53
CA GLU A 1045 -10.61 2.06 9.87
C GLU A 1045 -9.46 3.07 9.90
N ALA A 1046 -8.54 3.01 8.93
CA ALA A 1046 -7.42 3.93 8.82
C ALA A 1046 -7.91 5.39 8.73
N GLU A 1047 -8.93 5.65 7.92
CA GLU A 1047 -9.55 6.96 7.82
C GLU A 1047 -10.25 7.40 9.11
N GLY A 1048 -11.00 6.51 9.75
CA GLY A 1048 -11.62 6.79 11.06
C GLY A 1048 -10.60 7.19 12.12
N ARG A 1049 -9.43 6.52 12.16
CA ARG A 1049 -8.31 6.87 13.06
C ARG A 1049 -7.70 8.24 12.73
N ARG A 1050 -7.64 8.64 11.46
CA ARG A 1050 -7.15 9.99 11.08
C ARG A 1050 -8.14 11.08 11.49
N ILE A 1051 -9.43 10.87 11.24
CA ILE A 1051 -10.47 11.88 11.51
C ILE A 1051 -10.61 12.15 13.01
N SER A 1052 -10.51 11.12 13.86
CA SER A 1052 -10.65 11.27 15.32
C SER A 1052 -9.52 12.08 15.99
N ARG A 1053 -8.43 12.35 15.26
CA ARG A 1053 -7.28 13.15 15.72
C ARG A 1053 -7.48 14.65 15.58
N PHE A 1054 -8.47 15.11 14.82
CA PHE A 1054 -8.73 16.53 14.61
C PHE A 1054 -10.02 16.98 15.28
N TRP A 1055 -9.93 18.04 16.09
CA TRP A 1055 -11.05 18.72 16.69
C TRP A 1055 -11.18 20.14 16.14
N SER A 1056 -12.37 20.48 15.63
CA SER A 1056 -12.73 21.87 15.25
C SER A 1056 -13.00 22.78 16.46
N HIS A 1057 -12.70 22.31 17.66
CA HIS A 1057 -12.83 22.99 18.94
C HIS A 1057 -11.59 22.71 19.82
N GLY A 1058 -11.63 23.10 21.09
CA GLY A 1058 -10.52 22.85 22.04
C GLY A 1058 -9.41 23.91 22.04
N HIS A 1059 -9.67 25.07 21.42
CA HIS A 1059 -8.80 26.25 21.46
C HIS A 1059 -8.71 26.85 22.88
N THR A 1060 -7.67 27.65 23.13
CA THR A 1060 -7.42 28.27 24.44
C THR A 1060 -8.48 29.33 24.74
N GLN A 1061 -9.16 29.22 25.88
CA GLN A 1061 -10.17 30.19 26.32
C GLN A 1061 -9.54 31.37 27.07
N GLY A 1062 -10.16 32.56 26.93
CA GLY A 1062 -9.81 33.74 27.71
C GLY A 1062 -8.68 34.60 27.12
N PRO A 1063 -8.16 35.57 27.91
CA PRO A 1063 -7.00 36.36 27.52
C PRO A 1063 -5.77 35.48 27.33
N LEU A 1064 -4.93 35.84 26.38
CA LEU A 1064 -3.71 35.07 26.11
C LEU A 1064 -2.82 35.02 27.36
N THR A 1065 -2.55 33.81 27.85
CA THR A 1065 -1.55 33.59 28.91
C THR A 1065 -0.28 33.07 28.24
N VAL A 1066 0.74 33.91 28.13
CA VAL A 1066 2.04 33.49 27.58
C VAL A 1066 2.61 32.39 28.51
N PRO A 1067 3.09 31.25 28.00
CA PRO A 1067 3.68 30.21 28.84
C PRO A 1067 4.83 30.78 29.70
N PRO A 1068 4.92 30.45 31.00
CA PRO A 1068 6.02 30.91 31.85
C PRO A 1068 7.37 30.40 31.33
N GLU A 1069 8.37 31.28 31.33
CA GLU A 1069 9.74 31.01 30.87
C GLU A 1069 10.33 29.79 31.60
N VAL A 1070 10.82 28.79 30.86
CA VAL A 1070 11.73 27.79 31.43
C VAL A 1070 13.11 28.44 31.57
N ARG A 1071 13.31 29.18 32.67
CA ARG A 1071 14.65 29.65 33.04
C ARG A 1071 15.47 28.46 33.53
N PRO A 1072 16.68 28.20 32.98
CA PRO A 1072 17.67 27.43 33.71
C PRO A 1072 17.90 28.12 35.06
N PHE A 1073 18.00 27.35 36.14
CA PHE A 1073 18.33 27.84 37.47
C PHE A 1073 19.61 28.70 37.45
N MET A 1074 19.49 30.02 37.25
CA MET A 1074 20.41 31.06 37.73
C MET A 1074 19.87 32.46 37.37
N GLN A 1075 19.77 33.29 38.42
CA GLN A 1075 19.53 34.74 38.45
C GLN A 1075 18.08 35.22 38.27
N SER A 1076 17.45 35.46 39.43
CA SER A 1076 16.30 36.32 39.63
C SER A 1076 16.69 37.79 39.51
N GLU A 1077 16.23 38.47 38.47
CA GLU A 1077 15.88 39.90 38.59
C GLU A 1077 14.36 40.00 38.61
N ASP A 1078 13.83 40.29 39.80
CA ASP A 1078 12.41 40.57 40.04
C ASP A 1078 12.04 41.88 39.35
N ARG A 1079 11.30 41.82 38.23
CA ARG A 1079 10.51 42.96 37.77
C ARG A 1079 9.17 42.95 38.48
N PHE A 1080 9.05 43.80 39.50
CA PHE A 1080 7.81 44.09 40.20
C PHE A 1080 6.88 44.90 39.28
N TYR A 1081 5.76 44.32 38.85
CA TYR A 1081 4.65 45.06 38.23
C TYR A 1081 3.69 45.51 39.35
N PRO A 1082 3.59 46.82 39.66
CA PRO A 1082 2.68 47.29 40.69
C PRO A 1082 1.23 47.03 40.26
N HIS A 1083 0.41 46.59 41.22
CA HIS A 1083 -1.03 46.38 41.04
C HIS A 1083 -1.69 47.58 40.33
N GLY A 1084 -2.32 47.31 39.18
CA GLY A 1084 -3.02 48.31 38.38
C GLY A 1084 -2.27 48.85 37.16
N SER A 1085 -1.05 48.37 36.86
CA SER A 1085 -0.32 48.76 35.65
C SER A 1085 -0.52 47.76 34.50
N GLY A 1086 -1.39 48.14 33.56
CA GLY A 1086 -1.32 47.78 32.13
C GLY A 1086 -1.56 46.31 31.76
N VAL A 1087 -2.57 46.10 30.92
CA VAL A 1087 -2.80 44.90 30.10
C VAL A 1087 -1.44 44.31 29.67
N GLY A 1088 -1.22 43.01 29.91
CA GLY A 1088 -0.06 42.29 29.36
C GLY A 1088 0.04 42.45 27.83
N PRO A 1089 1.12 42.01 27.18
CA PRO A 1089 1.24 42.18 25.73
C PRO A 1089 -0.01 41.63 25.03
N MET A 1090 -0.77 42.50 24.34
CA MET A 1090 -2.00 42.13 23.61
C MET A 1090 -1.71 41.23 22.39
N GLN A 1091 -0.44 41.00 22.11
CA GLN A 1091 0.05 40.15 21.04
C GLN A 1091 1.06 39.15 21.60
N PRO A 1092 0.96 37.85 21.25
CA PRO A 1092 2.01 36.88 21.55
C PRO A 1092 3.36 37.35 20.98
N PRO A 1093 4.47 37.19 21.72
CA PRO A 1093 5.78 37.61 21.22
C PRO A 1093 6.08 36.92 19.89
N ALA A 1094 6.70 37.65 18.97
CA ALA A 1094 7.18 37.03 17.73
C ALA A 1094 8.24 35.99 18.09
N ASP A 1095 8.12 34.81 17.51
CA ASP A 1095 9.16 33.79 17.62
C ASP A 1095 10.39 34.21 16.80
N GLU A 1096 11.58 33.82 17.23
CA GLU A 1096 12.80 34.09 16.48
C GLU A 1096 12.81 33.22 15.22
N ILE A 1097 12.50 33.84 14.07
CA ILE A 1097 12.50 33.19 12.76
C ILE A 1097 13.88 32.56 12.54
N ASN A 1098 13.90 31.24 12.34
CA ASN A 1098 15.12 30.54 12.01
C ASN A 1098 15.58 31.00 10.61
N ARG A 1099 16.83 31.45 10.47
CA ARG A 1099 17.37 31.85 9.16
C ARG A 1099 17.50 30.68 8.19
N GLU A 1100 17.72 29.47 8.70
CA GLU A 1100 17.83 28.26 7.88
C GLU A 1100 16.46 27.63 7.57
N TYR A 1101 15.48 27.83 8.47
CA TYR A 1101 14.12 27.30 8.34
C TYR A 1101 13.04 28.38 8.58
N PRO A 1102 12.98 29.45 7.76
CA PRO A 1102 12.05 30.56 7.96
C PRO A 1102 10.57 30.20 7.74
N TYR A 1103 10.26 29.09 7.06
CA TYR A 1103 8.90 28.65 6.78
C TYR A 1103 8.32 27.71 7.84
N THR A 1104 9.13 27.29 8.81
CA THR A 1104 8.76 26.26 9.79
C THR A 1104 8.90 26.75 11.24
N LEU A 1105 7.83 26.61 12.01
CA LEU A 1105 7.89 26.69 13.48
C LEU A 1105 8.36 25.36 14.05
N ASP A 1106 9.58 25.32 14.59
CA ASP A 1106 10.11 24.15 15.30
C ASP A 1106 9.81 24.24 16.80
N LEU A 1107 8.80 23.48 17.25
CA LEU A 1107 8.38 23.45 18.66
C LEU A 1107 9.45 22.91 19.60
N ARG A 1108 10.43 22.16 19.07
CA ARG A 1108 11.54 21.58 19.83
C ARG A 1108 12.57 22.64 20.23
N ARG A 1109 12.60 23.81 19.56
CA ARG A 1109 13.48 24.92 19.95
C ARG A 1109 12.91 25.62 21.20
N PRO A 1110 13.73 26.00 22.20
CA PRO A 1110 13.25 26.76 23.34
C PRO A 1110 12.77 28.16 22.91
N LEU A 1111 11.81 28.71 23.63
CA LEU A 1111 11.40 30.12 23.50
C LEU A 1111 12.60 31.01 23.82
N ARG A 1112 13.17 31.66 22.80
CA ARG A 1112 14.13 32.76 22.98
C ARG A 1112 13.37 34.07 22.86
N THR A 1113 13.31 34.83 23.94
CA THR A 1113 12.89 36.23 23.88
C THR A 1113 14.02 37.05 23.25
N LEU A 1114 13.66 38.00 22.38
CA LEU A 1114 14.57 39.07 21.96
C LEU A 1114 15.08 39.76 23.23
N SER A 1115 16.36 39.56 23.56
CA SER A 1115 17.05 40.27 24.63
C SER A 1115 17.18 41.76 24.31
#